data_AF-A0A9W9J0I5-F1
#
_entry.id   AF-A0A9W9J0I5-F1
#
_cell.length_a   1.000
_cell.length_b   1.000
_cell.length_c   1.000
_cell.angle_alpha   90.00
_cell.angle_beta   90.00
_cell.angle_gamma   90.00
#
_symmetry.space_group_name_H-M   'P 1'
#
loop_
_entity.id
_entity.type
_entity.pdbx_description
1 polymer ?
#
loop_
_entity_poly.entity_id
_entity_poly.type
_entity_poly.pdbx_seq_one_letter_code
_entity_poly.pdbx_strand_id
1 'polypeptide(L)'
;MAVQSTLRRPEDPLLALYRHYSDLVRSRFHRTSKTTRLIATIALLFSIITSSYGGYKWFRGRAKERAQGRRLLRRNSGIRGKDGSRTIYVPYKDSLTSKVLIHPTKPTTFDAHRRLFLNPPASARSKDDGSASQIPPPTTKPGLNLAFLHQFLSLGSIMVPRWGSKETGLLMSHGLFLLVRTYLSLLIARLDGEIVRDLVAGKGKAFLWGILKWCGIGTLASYTNAMIKFLQSKVSIAFRTRLTRYIHDLYLTDNNNYYKLMNLDGGIGQGPDQFITQDLTLFCTAAASLYSSMGKPLVDLFVFNYQLYRSLGPLALSGILAGYFSTAVVLRKLSPPFGKLKAVEGKKEGDFRGLHSRLLANAEEISFYGGADTERVFLVRSFKELQRWMEGIYSLKIRYNMLEDMILKYSWSAFGYLITSLPIFLPAWGGSGGAMELADASEGMGRERGRMKEFITNKRLMLSLADAGGRMMYSIKDISELAGYTSRVYSLIATLHRVHADAYYTTRGSHPELYSLADSQGTTHNGFDGVRLEQVPIVAPSLHPMGGDELIESLSFIVHSGDHLLISGPNGVGKSAIPRIVAGLWPVYRGLVSRPRGFGLDGIMFLPQRPYLSVGTLRDQVIYPHTEVDMREAGETDAALQKILDDAHLGYLPQREGGWDARKEWKDVLSGGEKQRMGMARLFYHEPRYAFMDEGTSAVSSDVEGLLYDNAKERGITLITISTRASLKKYHTYNLTLGLGAEGEVWEFERIGTEKEKLGVEKELQELRKRLDKVDEWKQRREEIDQELQKVWANSGEVAPPPYQEEEHSGSEALVEVAAN
;
A
#
# COMPACT_ATOMS: atom_id res chain seq x y z
N MET A 1 -37.00 66.25 57.64
CA MET A 1 -37.86 66.16 56.45
C MET A 1 -36.99 66.02 55.22
N ALA A 2 -37.29 64.98 54.42
CA ALA A 2 -36.90 64.69 53.03
C ALA A 2 -35.41 64.77 52.63
N VAL A 3 -34.69 63.64 52.71
CA VAL A 3 -33.31 63.47 52.20
C VAL A 3 -33.29 62.64 50.91
N GLN A 4 -32.98 63.36 49.83
CA GLN A 4 -32.05 63.09 48.73
C GLN A 4 -32.23 61.85 47.84
N SER A 5 -32.80 62.16 46.67
CA SER A 5 -32.57 61.53 45.36
C SER A 5 -31.17 61.86 44.81
N THR A 6 -30.43 60.85 44.34
CA THR A 6 -29.55 60.98 43.16
C THR A 6 -29.32 59.62 42.48
N LEU A 7 -29.72 59.54 41.21
CA LEU A 7 -29.36 58.49 40.25
C LEU A 7 -27.86 58.52 39.93
N ARG A 8 -27.16 57.39 40.10
CA ARG A 8 -25.86 57.11 39.45
C ARG A 8 -25.98 55.86 38.58
N ARG A 9 -25.66 55.99 37.29
CA ARG A 9 -25.59 54.89 36.31
C ARG A 9 -24.43 53.94 36.67
N PRO A 10 -24.51 52.63 36.37
CA PRO A 10 -23.40 51.70 36.57
C PRO A 10 -22.34 51.94 35.49
N GLU A 11 -21.09 52.16 35.88
CA GLU A 11 -19.95 52.20 34.96
C GLU A 11 -19.71 50.81 34.35
N ASP A 12 -19.40 50.78 33.05
CA ASP A 12 -19.24 49.59 32.23
C ASP A 12 -18.02 48.75 32.71
N PRO A 13 -18.19 47.48 33.13
CA PRO A 13 -17.13 46.68 33.74
C PRO A 13 -15.93 46.41 32.83
N LEU A 14 -16.11 46.46 31.50
CA LEU A 14 -15.01 46.40 30.54
C LEU A 14 -14.15 47.67 30.56
N LEU A 15 -14.77 48.82 30.80
CA LEU A 15 -14.10 50.12 30.88
C LEU A 15 -13.34 50.25 32.21
N ALA A 16 -13.87 49.66 33.29
CA ALA A 16 -13.18 49.51 34.57
C ALA A 16 -11.98 48.55 34.47
N LEU A 17 -12.12 47.43 33.75
CA LEU A 17 -11.04 46.45 33.56
C LEU A 17 -9.95 47.00 32.61
N TYR A 18 -10.34 47.71 31.56
CA TYR A 18 -9.41 48.43 30.69
C TYR A 18 -8.64 49.53 31.44
N ARG A 19 -9.33 50.34 32.25
CA ARG A 19 -8.68 51.34 33.13
C ARG A 19 -7.74 50.66 34.12
N HIS A 20 -8.17 49.57 34.77
CA HIS A 20 -7.34 48.86 35.73
C HIS A 20 -6.04 48.32 35.11
N TYR A 21 -6.09 47.65 33.96
CA TYR A 21 -4.88 47.16 33.30
C TYR A 21 -4.06 48.27 32.64
N SER A 22 -4.68 49.31 32.09
CA SER A 22 -3.95 50.45 31.50
C SER A 22 -3.20 51.27 32.57
N ASP A 23 -3.78 51.42 33.77
CA ASP A 23 -3.13 52.07 34.90
C ASP A 23 -2.05 51.19 35.54
N LEU A 24 -2.21 49.86 35.52
CA LEU A 24 -1.17 48.92 35.94
C LEU A 24 0.04 48.96 34.99
N VAL A 25 -0.21 49.10 33.69
CA VAL A 25 0.85 49.27 32.68
C VAL A 25 1.49 50.66 32.81
N ARG A 26 0.71 51.74 32.92
CA ARG A 26 1.23 53.12 33.11
C ARG A 26 2.04 53.27 34.40
N SER A 27 1.59 52.70 35.51
CA SER A 27 2.30 52.78 36.79
C SER A 27 3.62 52.00 36.78
N ARG A 28 3.68 50.83 36.13
CA ARG A 28 4.95 50.13 35.89
C ARG A 28 5.86 50.87 34.92
N PHE A 29 5.31 51.54 33.91
CA PHE A 29 6.06 52.30 32.92
C PHE A 29 6.65 53.60 33.51
N HIS A 30 5.95 54.24 34.46
CA HIS A 30 6.46 55.41 35.18
C HIS A 30 7.51 55.07 36.25
N ARG A 31 7.44 53.87 36.86
CA ARG A 31 8.41 53.40 37.87
C ARG A 31 9.72 52.82 37.30
N THR A 32 9.86 52.69 35.97
CA THR A 32 11.08 52.14 35.35
C THR A 32 12.11 53.25 35.06
N SER A 33 13.37 53.00 35.43
CA SER A 33 14.51 53.90 35.20
C SER A 33 14.70 54.22 33.70
N LYS A 34 15.20 55.44 33.39
CA LYS A 34 15.49 55.87 32.01
C LYS A 34 16.48 54.94 31.30
N THR A 35 17.42 54.34 32.03
CA THR A 35 18.41 53.40 31.46
C THR A 35 17.78 52.08 31.03
N THR A 36 16.85 51.54 31.81
CA THR A 36 16.13 50.30 31.47
C THR A 36 15.19 50.48 30.30
N ARG A 37 14.57 51.67 30.17
CA ARG A 37 13.78 52.02 28.98
C ARG A 37 14.64 52.09 27.72
N LEU A 38 15.82 52.71 27.80
CA LEU A 38 16.74 52.81 26.66
C LEU A 38 17.23 51.43 26.20
N ILE A 39 17.60 50.57 27.16
CA ILE A 39 18.03 49.18 26.88
C ILE A 39 16.89 48.37 26.25
N ALA A 40 15.66 48.48 26.77
CA ALA A 40 14.51 47.79 26.21
C ALA A 40 14.18 48.27 24.79
N THR A 41 14.29 49.58 24.51
CA THR A 41 14.08 50.12 23.15
C THR A 41 15.17 49.68 22.18
N ILE A 42 16.43 49.61 22.61
CA ILE A 42 17.53 49.11 21.78
C ILE A 42 17.36 47.61 21.53
N ALA A 43 16.97 46.82 22.53
CA ALA A 43 16.70 45.40 22.38
C ALA A 43 15.52 45.13 21.42
N LEU A 44 14.47 45.97 21.48
CA LEU A 44 13.32 45.88 20.57
C LEU A 44 13.71 46.26 19.13
N LEU A 45 14.48 47.33 18.94
CA LEU A 45 15.01 47.72 17.62
C LEU A 45 15.92 46.64 17.04
N PHE A 46 16.82 46.07 17.84
CA PHE A 46 17.70 44.99 17.42
C PHE A 46 16.91 43.73 17.05
N SER A 47 15.87 43.39 17.83
CA SER A 47 14.92 42.30 17.52
C SER A 47 14.19 42.54 16.19
N ILE A 48 13.72 43.77 15.93
CA ILE A 48 13.04 44.11 14.67
C ILE A 48 14.01 44.02 13.50
N ILE A 49 15.23 44.53 13.62
CA ILE A 49 16.23 44.51 12.54
C ILE A 49 16.68 43.07 12.25
N THR A 50 16.98 42.28 13.28
CA THR A 50 17.38 40.87 13.12
C THR A 50 16.23 40.03 12.56
N SER A 51 14.98 40.27 12.99
CA SER A 51 13.80 39.60 12.43
C SER A 51 13.53 40.01 10.98
N SER A 52 13.71 41.29 10.64
CA SER A 52 13.55 41.81 9.27
C SER A 52 14.64 41.28 8.33
N TYR A 53 15.90 41.26 8.76
CA TYR A 53 17.02 40.70 7.97
C TYR A 53 16.90 39.18 7.82
N GLY A 54 16.52 38.48 8.90
CA GLY A 54 16.21 37.05 8.86
C GLY A 54 15.06 36.75 7.88
N GLY A 55 14.00 37.57 7.90
CA GLY A 55 12.89 37.51 6.95
C GLY A 55 13.33 37.72 5.50
N TYR A 56 14.14 38.75 5.23
CA TYR A 56 14.67 39.04 3.89
C TYR A 56 15.53 37.88 3.35
N LYS A 57 16.47 37.37 4.16
CA LYS A 57 17.33 36.23 3.79
C LYS A 57 16.50 34.97 3.51
N TRP A 58 15.48 34.72 4.34
CA TRP A 58 14.56 33.60 4.16
C TRP A 58 13.73 33.72 2.88
N PHE A 59 13.22 34.92 2.56
CA PHE A 59 12.50 35.17 1.30
C PHE A 59 13.38 34.95 0.06
N ARG A 60 14.63 35.44 0.08
CA ARG A 60 15.58 35.27 -1.03
C ARG A 60 15.98 33.80 -1.23
N GLY A 61 16.19 33.06 -0.14
CA GLY A 61 16.41 31.61 -0.17
C GLY A 61 15.23 30.88 -0.81
N ARG A 62 14.00 31.21 -0.38
CA ARG A 62 12.76 30.65 -0.95
C ARG A 62 12.59 30.96 -2.43
N ALA A 63 12.99 32.15 -2.90
CA ALA A 63 12.90 32.51 -4.31
C ALA A 63 13.86 31.68 -5.18
N LYS A 64 15.09 31.43 -4.73
CA LYS A 64 16.04 30.55 -5.42
C LYS A 64 15.56 29.10 -5.45
N GLU A 65 15.05 28.59 -4.32
CA GLU A 65 14.47 27.25 -4.25
C GLU A 65 13.26 27.09 -5.19
N ARG A 66 12.40 28.11 -5.34
CA ARG A 66 11.27 28.10 -6.31
C ARG A 66 11.73 27.92 -7.75
N ALA A 67 12.79 28.63 -8.16
CA ALA A 67 13.28 28.57 -9.53
C ALA A 67 13.89 27.18 -9.84
N GLN A 68 14.68 26.65 -8.91
CA GLN A 68 15.31 25.34 -9.06
C GLN A 68 14.27 24.21 -9.04
N GLY A 69 13.33 24.24 -8.10
CA GLY A 69 12.31 23.21 -7.97
C GLY A 69 11.34 23.15 -9.14
N ARG A 70 10.94 24.28 -9.75
CA ARG A 70 10.09 24.28 -10.96
C ARG A 70 10.75 23.59 -12.15
N ARG A 71 12.07 23.75 -12.31
CA ARG A 71 12.83 23.12 -13.40
C ARG A 71 12.98 21.61 -13.18
N LEU A 72 13.16 21.20 -11.91
CA LEU A 72 13.23 19.78 -11.53
C LEU A 72 11.87 19.09 -11.59
N LEU A 73 10.75 19.77 -11.35
CA LEU A 73 9.41 19.17 -11.41
C LEU A 73 9.02 18.69 -12.82
N ARG A 74 9.64 19.24 -13.87
CA ARG A 74 9.50 18.73 -15.25
C ARG A 74 10.31 17.45 -15.50
N ARG A 75 11.27 17.14 -14.63
CA ARG A 75 12.26 16.06 -14.78
C ARG A 75 12.03 15.00 -13.71
N ASN A 76 12.04 13.72 -14.08
CA ASN A 76 11.67 12.62 -13.17
C ASN A 76 12.71 12.30 -12.08
N SER A 77 13.82 13.02 -12.01
CA SER A 77 14.97 12.64 -11.19
C SER A 77 14.92 13.21 -9.77
N GLY A 78 14.60 12.35 -8.81
CA GLY A 78 14.97 12.59 -7.42
C GLY A 78 16.49 12.52 -7.26
N ILE A 79 17.10 13.47 -6.55
CA ILE A 79 18.56 13.51 -6.35
C ILE A 79 18.93 12.48 -5.29
N ARG A 80 19.82 11.54 -5.60
CA ARG A 80 20.38 10.60 -4.63
C ARG A 80 21.57 11.24 -3.92
N GLY A 81 21.53 11.26 -2.59
CA GLY A 81 22.67 11.65 -1.76
C GLY A 81 23.59 10.46 -1.54
N LYS A 82 24.88 10.73 -1.22
CA LYS A 82 25.89 9.70 -0.93
C LYS A 82 25.50 8.75 0.20
N ASP A 83 24.68 9.22 1.15
CA ASP A 83 24.17 8.43 2.27
C ASP A 83 22.95 7.54 1.91
N GLY A 84 22.64 7.37 0.62
CA GLY A 84 21.46 6.64 0.13
C GLY A 84 20.14 7.42 0.27
N SER A 85 20.17 8.63 0.83
CA SER A 85 18.98 9.49 0.96
C SER A 85 18.49 9.96 -0.40
N ARG A 86 17.16 9.99 -0.60
CA ARG A 86 16.54 10.47 -1.84
C ARG A 86 15.87 11.82 -1.59
N THR A 87 16.27 12.83 -2.35
CA THR A 87 15.60 14.14 -2.37
C THR A 87 14.56 14.16 -3.47
N ILE A 88 13.29 14.28 -3.10
CA ILE A 88 12.19 14.41 -4.05
C ILE A 88 11.64 15.84 -3.98
N TYR A 89 11.34 16.41 -5.14
CA TYR A 89 10.67 17.70 -5.26
C TYR A 89 9.19 17.47 -5.54
N VAL A 90 8.34 17.75 -4.55
CA VAL A 90 6.89 17.53 -4.65
C VAL A 90 6.19 18.89 -4.88
N PRO A 91 5.25 19.00 -5.83
CA PRO A 91 4.45 20.21 -5.99
C PRO A 91 3.59 20.42 -4.73
N TYR A 92 3.59 21.65 -4.22
CA TYR A 92 2.88 22.07 -3.03
C TYR A 92 2.16 23.41 -3.31
N LYS A 93 0.82 23.38 -3.36
CA LYS A 93 -0.02 24.51 -3.83
C LYS A 93 0.34 24.92 -5.28
N ASP A 94 -0.33 25.94 -5.82
CA ASP A 94 -0.31 26.28 -7.26
C ASP A 94 1.07 26.68 -7.84
N SER A 95 2.16 26.69 -7.05
CA SER A 95 3.49 27.06 -7.55
C SER A 95 4.70 26.77 -6.67
N LEU A 96 4.54 26.29 -5.43
CA LEU A 96 5.67 26.06 -4.53
C LEU A 96 6.12 24.61 -4.63
N THR A 97 7.43 24.37 -4.70
CA THR A 97 8.01 23.02 -4.67
C THR A 97 8.53 22.74 -3.28
N SER A 98 8.03 21.69 -2.63
CA SER A 98 8.55 21.25 -1.34
C SER A 98 9.67 20.23 -1.57
N LYS A 99 10.86 20.53 -1.05
CA LYS A 99 11.96 19.57 -0.98
C LYS A 99 11.65 18.55 0.14
N VAL A 100 11.53 17.28 -0.22
CA VAL A 100 11.32 16.18 0.72
C VAL A 100 12.55 15.29 0.69
N LEU A 101 13.33 15.33 1.77
CA LEU A 101 14.44 14.40 1.98
C LEU A 101 13.90 13.13 2.62
N ILE A 102 14.11 11.99 1.96
CA ILE A 102 13.72 10.67 2.44
C ILE A 102 15.00 9.94 2.81
N HIS A 103 15.12 9.55 4.08
CA HIS A 103 16.18 8.69 4.55
C HIS A 103 15.72 7.23 4.47
N PRO A 104 16.50 6.34 3.84
CA PRO A 104 16.18 4.92 3.84
C PRO A 104 16.26 4.36 5.28
N THR A 105 15.45 3.35 5.53
CA THR A 105 15.47 2.57 6.76
C THR A 105 16.80 1.82 6.87
N LYS A 106 17.44 1.85 8.04
CA LYS A 106 18.76 1.23 8.21
C LYS A 106 18.66 -0.31 8.17
N PRO A 107 19.61 -1.04 7.56
CA PRO A 107 19.61 -2.50 7.59
C PRO A 107 19.51 -3.10 8.99
N THR A 108 20.23 -2.52 9.95
CA THR A 108 20.18 -2.95 11.37
C THR A 108 18.78 -2.85 11.99
N THR A 109 17.94 -1.92 11.51
CA THR A 109 16.54 -1.83 11.97
C THR A 109 15.67 -2.92 11.38
N PHE A 110 15.92 -3.34 10.13
CA PHE A 110 15.27 -4.51 9.56
C PHE A 110 15.66 -5.78 10.31
N ASP A 111 16.93 -5.95 10.69
CA ASP A 111 17.38 -7.11 11.47
C ASP A 111 16.76 -7.17 12.87
N ALA A 112 16.64 -6.01 13.54
CA ALA A 112 15.96 -5.93 14.83
C ALA A 112 14.48 -6.31 14.70
N HIS A 113 13.79 -5.79 13.67
CA HIS A 113 12.38 -6.08 13.43
C HIS A 113 12.15 -7.51 12.90
N ARG A 114 13.11 -8.12 12.21
CA ARG A 114 13.02 -9.48 11.68
C ARG A 114 12.60 -10.49 12.75
N ARG A 115 13.11 -10.34 13.97
CA ARG A 115 12.75 -11.20 15.11
C ARG A 115 11.28 -11.07 15.51
N LEU A 116 10.72 -9.87 15.44
CA LEU A 116 9.31 -9.61 15.76
C LEU A 116 8.38 -10.29 14.75
N PHE A 117 8.73 -10.29 13.46
CA PHE A 117 7.86 -10.79 12.41
C PHE A 117 8.02 -12.28 12.11
N LEU A 118 9.25 -12.83 12.17
CA LEU A 118 9.53 -14.23 11.85
C LEU A 118 9.44 -15.18 13.05
N ASN A 119 9.69 -14.69 14.27
CA ASN A 119 9.72 -15.51 15.48
C ASN A 119 8.70 -15.01 16.52
N PRO A 120 7.38 -15.12 16.26
CA PRO A 120 6.38 -14.71 17.24
C PRO A 120 6.48 -15.58 18.52
N PRO A 121 6.19 -14.99 19.70
CA PRO A 121 6.22 -15.70 20.97
C PRO A 121 5.27 -16.91 20.96
N ALA A 122 5.61 -17.97 21.70
CA ALA A 122 4.88 -19.24 21.68
C ALA A 122 3.38 -19.09 22.03
N SER A 123 3.01 -18.08 22.81
CA SER A 123 1.62 -17.75 23.16
C SER A 123 0.82 -17.07 22.05
N ALA A 124 1.49 -16.51 21.04
CA ALA A 124 0.87 -15.94 19.83
C ALA A 124 0.77 -16.95 18.68
N ARG A 125 1.40 -18.13 18.80
CA ARG A 125 1.27 -19.23 17.84
C ARG A 125 -0.09 -19.90 18.07
N SER A 126 -0.91 -19.98 17.02
CA SER A 126 -2.22 -20.63 17.09
C SER A 126 -2.04 -22.09 17.51
N LYS A 127 -2.66 -22.52 18.62
CA LYS A 127 -2.69 -23.93 19.06
C LYS A 127 -3.62 -24.81 18.21
N ASP A 128 -4.40 -24.21 17.31
CA ASP A 128 -5.66 -24.74 16.80
C ASP A 128 -5.56 -25.34 15.39
N ASP A 129 -4.36 -25.43 14.82
CA ASP A 129 -4.13 -26.05 13.51
C ASP A 129 -2.87 -26.90 13.60
N GLY A 130 -2.92 -28.16 13.17
CA GLY A 130 -1.80 -29.11 13.24
C GLY A 130 -0.57 -28.73 12.40
N SER A 131 -0.53 -27.52 11.84
CA SER A 131 0.55 -26.96 11.05
C SER A 131 1.39 -25.99 11.90
N ALA A 132 2.47 -26.51 12.49
CA ALA A 132 3.49 -25.71 13.16
C ALA A 132 4.34 -24.90 12.14
N SER A 133 3.70 -23.99 11.40
CA SER A 133 4.38 -22.95 10.63
C SER A 133 4.81 -21.85 11.60
N GLN A 134 6.10 -21.48 11.58
CA GLN A 134 6.68 -20.45 12.47
C GLN A 134 6.12 -19.05 12.19
N ILE A 135 5.45 -18.88 11.05
CA ILE A 135 4.78 -17.66 10.61
C ILE A 135 3.28 -17.96 10.66
N PRO A 136 2.45 -17.13 11.29
CA PRO A 136 1.00 -17.32 11.25
C PRO A 136 0.58 -17.40 9.77
N PRO A 137 -0.13 -18.45 9.33
CA PRO A 137 -0.60 -18.48 7.96
C PRO A 137 -1.41 -17.22 7.67
N PRO A 138 -1.44 -16.73 6.41
CA PRO A 138 -2.24 -15.56 6.00
C PRO A 138 -3.74 -15.70 6.36
N THR A 139 -4.16 -16.90 6.77
CA THR A 139 -5.50 -17.28 7.20
C THR A 139 -5.72 -17.32 8.72
N THR A 140 -4.76 -16.86 9.55
CA THR A 140 -4.97 -16.85 11.01
C THR A 140 -6.27 -16.15 11.38
N LYS A 141 -7.11 -16.87 12.16
CA LYS A 141 -8.46 -16.43 12.53
C LYS A 141 -8.39 -15.00 13.12
N PRO A 142 -8.90 -13.96 12.42
CA PRO A 142 -8.85 -12.61 12.94
C PRO A 142 -9.76 -12.52 14.17
N GLY A 143 -9.17 -12.22 15.31
CA GLY A 143 -9.88 -12.14 16.59
C GLY A 143 -9.07 -11.39 17.64
N LEU A 144 -9.75 -10.94 18.71
CA LEU A 144 -9.19 -10.22 19.84
C LEU A 144 -8.39 -11.17 20.76
N ASN A 145 -7.29 -11.72 20.24
CA ASN A 145 -6.43 -12.68 20.92
C ASN A 145 -5.05 -12.08 21.22
N LEU A 146 -4.24 -12.79 22.01
CA LEU A 146 -2.86 -12.37 22.31
C LEU A 146 -2.02 -12.18 21.03
N ALA A 147 -2.34 -12.95 19.98
CA ALA A 147 -1.75 -12.81 18.65
C ALA A 147 -2.03 -11.43 18.02
N PHE A 148 -3.26 -10.93 18.10
CA PHE A 148 -3.60 -9.58 17.61
C PHE A 148 -2.79 -8.52 18.35
N LEU A 149 -2.67 -8.61 19.68
CA LEU A 149 -1.89 -7.66 20.47
C LEU A 149 -0.42 -7.66 20.03
N HIS A 150 0.18 -8.83 19.85
CA HIS A 150 1.54 -8.96 19.33
C HIS A 150 1.69 -8.34 17.93
N GLN A 151 0.79 -8.66 17.00
CA GLN A 151 0.80 -8.11 15.64
C GLN A 151 0.69 -6.58 15.67
N PHE A 152 -0.26 -6.04 16.44
CA PHE A 152 -0.49 -4.60 16.57
C PHE A 152 0.71 -3.88 17.19
N LEU A 153 1.30 -4.42 18.26
CA LEU A 153 2.49 -3.86 18.89
C LEU A 153 3.73 -3.94 17.99
N SER A 154 3.87 -5.01 17.20
CA SER A 154 4.94 -5.15 16.21
C SER A 154 4.84 -4.06 15.14
N LEU A 155 3.65 -3.80 14.60
CA LEU A 155 3.41 -2.66 13.70
C LEU A 155 3.61 -1.31 14.40
N GLY A 156 3.21 -1.22 15.67
CA GLY A 156 3.41 -0.06 16.53
C GLY A 156 4.88 0.33 16.68
N SER A 157 5.79 -0.64 16.73
CA SER A 157 7.25 -0.39 16.78
C SER A 157 7.78 0.35 15.53
N ILE A 158 7.13 0.17 14.37
CA ILE A 158 7.46 0.87 13.13
C ILE A 158 6.80 2.26 13.09
N MET A 159 5.53 2.34 13.51
CA MET A 159 4.74 3.57 13.50
C MET A 159 5.26 4.61 14.49
N VAL A 160 5.66 4.18 15.69
CA VAL A 160 6.14 5.01 16.79
C VAL A 160 7.45 4.43 17.33
N PRO A 161 8.59 4.67 16.67
CA PRO A 161 9.83 3.96 16.98
C PRO A 161 10.54 4.47 18.25
N ARG A 162 10.34 5.74 18.62
CA ARG A 162 11.02 6.38 19.76
C ARG A 162 10.13 7.44 20.39
N TRP A 163 10.26 7.64 21.70
CA TRP A 163 9.54 8.69 22.44
C TRP A 163 9.81 10.12 21.96
N GLY A 164 10.99 10.37 21.37
CA GLY A 164 11.35 11.65 20.77
C GLY A 164 10.87 11.85 19.32
N SER A 165 10.04 10.96 18.78
CA SER A 165 9.58 11.06 17.39
C SER A 165 8.43 12.05 17.23
N LYS A 166 8.26 12.57 16.01
CA LYS A 166 7.16 13.48 15.67
C LYS A 166 5.79 12.87 15.96
N GLU A 167 5.66 11.57 15.75
CA GLU A 167 4.44 10.78 15.96
C GLU A 167 4.07 10.74 17.45
N THR A 168 5.03 10.53 18.34
CA THR A 168 4.79 10.62 19.79
C THR A 168 4.32 12.01 20.19
N GLY A 169 4.93 13.08 19.64
CA GLY A 169 4.47 14.45 19.90
C GLY A 169 3.01 14.69 19.45
N LEU A 170 2.62 14.17 18.29
CA LEU A 170 1.24 14.24 17.80
C LEU A 170 0.27 13.45 18.69
N LEU A 171 0.65 12.25 19.13
CA LEU A 171 -0.15 11.42 20.04
C LEU A 171 -0.31 12.07 21.41
N MET A 172 0.76 12.63 21.99
CA MET A 172 0.74 13.33 23.27
C MET A 172 -0.14 14.58 23.20
N SER A 173 -0.03 15.37 22.13
CA SER A 173 -0.93 16.50 21.90
C SER A 173 -2.38 16.05 21.78
N HIS A 174 -2.64 14.95 21.07
CA HIS A 174 -3.99 14.39 20.95
C HIS A 174 -4.53 13.97 22.33
N GLY A 175 -3.75 13.22 23.12
CA GLY A 175 -4.09 12.83 24.48
C GLY A 175 -4.44 14.02 25.39
N LEU A 176 -3.67 15.11 25.32
CA LEU A 176 -3.96 16.34 26.04
C LEU A 176 -5.32 16.94 25.66
N PHE A 177 -5.63 17.01 24.35
CA PHE A 177 -6.94 17.51 23.90
C PHE A 177 -8.09 16.60 24.32
N LEU A 178 -7.89 15.28 24.43
CA LEU A 178 -8.90 14.36 24.99
C LEU A 178 -9.17 14.66 26.46
N LEU A 179 -8.13 14.86 27.28
CA LEU A 179 -8.27 15.24 28.69
C LEU A 179 -8.98 16.58 28.86
N VAL A 180 -8.56 17.60 28.10
CA VAL A 180 -9.22 18.92 28.07
C VAL A 180 -10.69 18.77 27.68
N ARG A 181 -11.01 17.91 26.71
CA ARG A 181 -12.39 17.67 26.30
C ARG A 181 -13.23 17.07 27.43
N THR A 182 -12.72 16.07 28.15
CA THR A 182 -13.43 15.47 29.29
C THR A 182 -13.62 16.49 30.42
N TYR A 183 -12.61 17.31 30.70
CA TYR A 183 -12.73 18.40 31.67
C TYR A 183 -13.80 19.43 31.29
N LEU A 184 -13.84 19.87 30.02
CA LEU A 184 -14.87 20.80 29.54
C LEU A 184 -16.27 20.19 29.62
N SER A 185 -16.41 18.88 29.35
CA SER A 185 -17.67 18.15 29.50
C SER A 185 -18.17 18.15 30.95
N LEU A 186 -17.28 18.01 31.94
CA LEU A 186 -17.63 18.15 33.36
C LEU A 186 -18.08 19.56 33.73
N LEU A 187 -17.37 20.57 33.23
CA LEU A 187 -17.69 21.96 33.50
C LEU A 187 -19.08 22.32 32.95
N ILE A 188 -19.39 21.85 31.74
CA ILE A 188 -20.72 21.98 31.13
C ILE A 188 -21.78 21.32 32.02
N ALA A 189 -21.56 20.07 32.47
CA ALA A 189 -22.52 19.37 33.31
C ALA A 189 -22.80 20.08 34.66
N ARG A 190 -21.78 20.68 35.27
CA ARG A 190 -21.94 21.49 36.50
C ARG A 190 -22.71 22.78 36.22
N LEU A 191 -22.37 23.47 35.14
CA LEU A 191 -23.06 24.71 34.73
C LEU A 191 -24.52 24.46 34.40
N ASP A 192 -24.85 23.35 33.74
CA ASP A 192 -26.25 22.98 33.48
C ASP A 192 -27.04 22.84 34.78
N GLY A 193 -26.47 22.20 35.82
CA GLY A 193 -27.10 22.11 37.14
C GLY A 193 -27.27 23.47 37.84
N GLU A 194 -26.30 24.37 37.68
CA GLU A 194 -26.39 25.75 38.20
C GLU A 194 -27.43 26.58 37.47
N ILE A 195 -27.50 26.50 36.15
CA ILE A 195 -28.48 27.19 35.31
C ILE A 195 -29.90 26.76 35.68
N VAL A 196 -30.14 25.45 35.82
CA VAL A 196 -31.46 24.95 36.21
C VAL A 196 -31.82 25.35 37.64
N ARG A 197 -30.87 25.29 38.59
CA ARG A 197 -31.09 25.79 39.95
C ARG A 197 -31.48 27.27 39.94
N ASP A 198 -30.77 28.09 39.17
CA ASP A 198 -31.00 29.53 39.12
C ASP A 198 -32.32 29.89 38.39
N LEU A 199 -32.72 29.08 37.40
CA LEU A 199 -34.03 29.14 36.75
C LEU A 199 -35.17 28.85 37.74
N VAL A 200 -35.09 27.72 38.46
CA VAL A 200 -36.10 27.32 39.47
C VAL A 200 -36.12 28.30 40.66
N ALA A 201 -34.99 28.92 40.98
CA ALA A 201 -34.90 29.94 42.02
C ALA A 201 -35.37 31.34 41.58
N GLY A 202 -35.81 31.52 40.32
CA GLY A 202 -36.29 32.80 39.80
C GLY A 202 -35.20 33.88 39.64
N LYS A 203 -33.91 33.51 39.65
CA LYS A 203 -32.77 34.45 39.58
C LYS A 203 -32.39 34.77 38.13
N GLY A 204 -33.20 35.59 37.45
CA GLY A 204 -33.03 35.89 36.01
C GLY A 204 -31.64 36.39 35.59
N LYS A 205 -30.99 37.25 36.39
CA LYS A 205 -29.63 37.73 36.09
C LYS A 205 -28.56 36.63 36.19
N ALA A 206 -28.65 35.78 37.19
CA ALA A 206 -27.72 34.66 37.38
C ALA A 206 -27.91 33.60 36.30
N PHE A 207 -29.17 33.32 35.93
CA PHE A 207 -29.54 32.46 34.81
C PHE A 207 -28.95 32.96 33.48
N LEU A 208 -29.13 34.23 33.13
CA LEU A 208 -28.60 34.80 31.89
C LEU A 208 -27.06 34.75 31.84
N TRP A 209 -26.41 35.04 32.98
CA TRP A 209 -24.94 34.93 33.10
C TRP A 209 -24.47 33.47 33.00
N GLY A 210 -25.23 32.53 33.56
CA GLY A 210 -25.01 31.08 33.43
C GLY A 210 -25.07 30.64 31.97
N ILE A 211 -26.07 31.09 31.20
CA ILE A 211 -26.16 30.83 29.76
C ILE A 211 -24.97 31.41 29.00
N LEU A 212 -24.56 32.66 29.30
CA LEU A 212 -23.41 33.28 28.63
C LEU A 212 -22.11 32.49 28.86
N LYS A 213 -21.86 32.06 30.11
CA LYS A 213 -20.73 31.18 30.45
C LYS A 213 -20.81 29.85 29.72
N TRP A 214 -21.99 29.25 29.69
CA TRP A 214 -22.24 27.99 29.00
C TRP A 214 -21.95 28.08 27.51
N CYS A 215 -22.40 29.15 26.84
CA CYS A 215 -22.08 29.41 25.43
C CYS A 215 -20.58 29.56 25.20
N GLY A 216 -19.88 30.35 26.03
CA GLY A 216 -18.43 30.55 25.90
C GLY A 216 -17.63 29.25 26.06
N ILE A 217 -17.98 28.44 27.06
CA ILE A 217 -17.35 27.12 27.27
C ILE A 217 -17.74 26.14 26.15
N GLY A 218 -18.97 26.22 25.66
CA GLY A 218 -19.44 25.45 24.50
C GLY A 218 -18.62 25.72 23.24
N THR A 219 -18.27 26.97 22.96
CA THR A 219 -17.40 27.35 21.84
C THR A 219 -16.01 26.73 21.98
N LEU A 220 -15.39 26.82 23.17
CA LEU A 220 -14.08 26.21 23.44
C LEU A 220 -14.13 24.68 23.31
N ALA A 221 -15.21 24.07 23.80
CA ALA A 221 -15.44 22.64 23.67
C ALA A 221 -15.58 22.24 22.19
N SER A 222 -16.28 23.03 21.38
CA SER A 222 -16.42 22.81 19.93
C SER A 222 -15.07 22.86 19.22
N TYR A 223 -14.24 23.87 19.51
CA TYR A 223 -12.86 23.95 19.00
C TYR A 223 -12.04 22.72 19.38
N THR A 224 -12.09 22.31 20.64
CA THR A 224 -11.38 21.12 21.15
C THR A 224 -11.79 19.87 20.37
N ASN A 225 -13.09 19.71 20.06
CA ASN A 225 -13.59 18.58 19.27
C ASN A 225 -13.11 18.61 17.81
N ALA A 226 -13.07 19.79 17.19
CA ALA A 226 -12.52 19.96 15.85
C ALA A 226 -11.02 19.65 15.82
N MET A 227 -10.26 20.10 16.84
CA MET A 227 -8.83 19.81 16.96
C MET A 227 -8.54 18.32 17.16
N ILE A 228 -9.34 17.61 17.97
CA ILE A 228 -9.25 16.14 18.12
C ILE A 228 -9.37 15.45 16.75
N LYS A 229 -10.39 15.81 15.96
CA LYS A 229 -10.58 15.25 14.61
C LYS A 229 -9.40 15.57 13.68
N PHE A 230 -8.91 16.80 13.70
CA PHE A 230 -7.75 17.21 12.92
C PHE A 230 -6.48 16.42 13.31
N LEU A 231 -6.20 16.28 14.61
CA LEU A 231 -5.06 15.53 15.13
C LEU A 231 -5.18 14.05 14.79
N GLN A 232 -6.38 13.46 14.87
CA GLN A 232 -6.65 12.09 14.42
C GLN A 232 -6.25 11.89 12.95
N SER A 233 -6.70 12.76 12.04
CA SER A 233 -6.32 12.68 10.62
C SER A 233 -4.82 12.87 10.42
N LYS A 234 -4.17 13.77 11.17
CA LYS A 234 -2.71 13.98 11.11
C LYS A 234 -1.93 12.77 11.58
N VAL A 235 -2.38 12.10 12.64
CA VAL A 235 -1.79 10.85 13.14
C VAL A 235 -1.93 9.73 12.11
N SER A 236 -3.11 9.54 11.50
CA SER A 236 -3.32 8.55 10.43
C SER A 236 -2.34 8.76 9.25
N ILE A 237 -2.19 10.01 8.79
CA ILE A 237 -1.24 10.33 7.71
C ILE A 237 0.21 10.04 8.13
N ALA A 238 0.59 10.37 9.37
CA ALA A 238 1.94 10.13 9.87
C ALA A 238 2.26 8.63 9.94
N PHE A 239 1.33 7.82 10.47
CA PHE A 239 1.42 6.37 10.51
C PHE A 239 1.55 5.77 9.11
N ARG A 240 0.67 6.18 8.17
CA ARG A 240 0.72 5.71 6.79
C ARG A 240 2.05 6.05 6.13
N THR A 241 2.52 7.28 6.29
CA THR A 241 3.79 7.74 5.71
C THR A 241 4.98 6.90 6.20
N ARG A 242 5.01 6.54 7.49
CA ARG A 242 6.05 5.70 8.09
C ARG A 242 6.00 4.27 7.55
N LEU A 243 4.83 3.65 7.62
CA LEU A 243 4.66 2.26 7.20
C LEU A 243 4.89 2.08 5.70
N THR A 244 4.37 2.97 4.85
CA THR A 244 4.60 2.89 3.40
C THR A 244 6.09 3.01 3.08
N ARG A 245 6.83 3.92 3.74
CA ARG A 245 8.28 4.04 3.54
C ARG A 245 9.02 2.78 3.96
N TYR A 246 8.70 2.27 5.16
CA TYR A 246 9.28 1.02 5.65
C TYR A 246 9.04 -0.15 4.71
N ILE A 247 7.79 -0.31 4.23
CA ILE A 247 7.42 -1.34 3.27
C ILE A 247 8.14 -1.15 1.95
N HIS A 248 8.19 0.06 1.39
CA HIS A 248 8.88 0.31 0.12
C HIS A 248 10.39 0.04 0.22
N ASP A 249 11.03 0.43 1.32
CA ASP A 249 12.46 0.17 1.56
C ASP A 249 12.74 -1.35 1.65
N LEU A 250 11.78 -2.15 2.16
CA LEU A 250 11.91 -3.62 2.23
C LEU A 250 11.43 -4.33 0.95
N TYR A 251 10.50 -3.74 0.21
CA TYR A 251 9.90 -4.29 -1.01
C TYR A 251 10.79 -4.09 -2.24
N LEU A 252 11.40 -2.90 -2.37
CA LEU A 252 12.25 -2.51 -3.49
C LEU A 252 13.74 -2.57 -3.09
N THR A 253 14.26 -3.79 -2.93
CA THR A 253 15.65 -4.08 -2.56
C THR A 253 16.39 -4.76 -3.71
N ASP A 254 17.73 -4.80 -3.62
CA ASP A 254 18.59 -5.48 -4.59
C ASP A 254 18.38 -7.01 -4.62
N ASN A 255 17.74 -7.60 -3.60
CA ASN A 255 17.38 -9.03 -3.55
C ASN A 255 16.06 -9.35 -4.30
N ASN A 256 15.54 -8.39 -5.09
CA ASN A 256 14.33 -8.56 -5.90
C ASN A 256 13.10 -9.04 -5.12
N ASN A 257 12.93 -8.55 -3.88
CA ASN A 257 11.84 -8.97 -2.99
C ASN A 257 10.45 -8.81 -3.62
N TYR A 258 10.25 -7.77 -4.44
CA TYR A 258 8.99 -7.56 -5.16
C TYR A 258 8.65 -8.70 -6.13
N TYR A 259 9.65 -9.26 -6.82
CA TYR A 259 9.50 -10.38 -7.74
C TYR A 259 9.24 -11.67 -6.96
N LYS A 260 10.08 -11.94 -5.95
CA LYS A 260 9.97 -13.14 -5.11
C LYS A 260 8.62 -13.24 -4.40
N LEU A 261 8.09 -12.11 -3.90
CA LEU A 261 6.79 -12.06 -3.23
C LEU A 261 5.63 -12.45 -4.18
N MET A 262 5.68 -11.97 -5.42
CA MET A 262 4.60 -12.19 -6.40
C MET A 262 4.67 -13.56 -7.08
N ASN A 263 5.88 -14.02 -7.42
CA ASN A 263 6.07 -15.18 -8.30
C ASN A 263 6.57 -16.45 -7.61
N LEU A 264 7.14 -16.37 -6.39
CA LEU A 264 7.73 -17.53 -5.71
C LEU A 264 6.99 -17.87 -4.40
N ASP A 265 6.85 -16.89 -3.51
CA ASP A 265 6.43 -17.13 -2.13
C ASP A 265 4.95 -17.51 -2.00
N GLY A 266 4.07 -16.95 -2.85
CA GLY A 266 2.63 -17.19 -2.84
C GLY A 266 1.89 -16.83 -1.53
N GLY A 267 2.59 -16.41 -0.48
CA GLY A 267 2.08 -16.35 0.88
C GLY A 267 1.02 -15.28 1.15
N ILE A 268 0.91 -14.27 0.29
CA ILE A 268 -0.14 -13.24 0.36
C ILE A 268 -1.24 -13.50 -0.68
N GLY A 269 -1.03 -14.44 -1.62
CA GLY A 269 -1.86 -14.58 -2.82
C GLY A 269 -1.62 -13.45 -3.84
N GLN A 270 -2.58 -13.23 -4.74
CA GLN A 270 -2.50 -12.15 -5.74
C GLN A 270 -2.87 -10.79 -5.12
N GLY A 271 -2.14 -9.74 -5.53
CA GLY A 271 -2.48 -8.34 -5.23
C GLY A 271 -1.70 -7.68 -4.07
N PRO A 272 -0.35 -7.74 -4.00
CA PRO A 272 0.42 -6.99 -3.00
C PRO A 272 0.17 -5.47 -3.07
N ASP A 273 -0.23 -4.96 -4.23
CA ASP A 273 -0.66 -3.58 -4.43
C ASP A 273 -1.88 -3.20 -3.57
N GLN A 274 -2.86 -4.10 -3.43
CA GLN A 274 -4.03 -3.87 -2.56
C GLN A 274 -3.61 -3.74 -1.09
N PHE A 275 -2.70 -4.60 -0.63
CA PHE A 275 -2.20 -4.55 0.74
C PHE A 275 -1.46 -3.24 1.03
N ILE A 276 -0.61 -2.79 0.09
CA ILE A 276 0.21 -1.59 0.26
C ILE A 276 -0.63 -0.31 0.15
N THR A 277 -1.64 -0.26 -0.73
CA THR A 277 -2.39 0.97 -1.03
C THR A 277 -3.67 1.12 -0.21
N GLN A 278 -4.52 0.09 -0.17
CA GLN A 278 -5.85 0.15 0.43
C GLN A 278 -5.81 -0.33 1.89
N ASP A 279 -5.34 -1.55 2.14
CA ASP A 279 -5.38 -2.14 3.49
C ASP A 279 -4.54 -1.34 4.48
N LEU A 280 -3.36 -0.88 4.05
CA LEU A 280 -2.52 -0.02 4.88
C LEU A 280 -3.21 1.31 5.24
N THR A 281 -3.96 1.90 4.29
CA THR A 281 -4.70 3.14 4.54
C THR A 281 -5.85 2.92 5.53
N LEU A 282 -6.59 1.81 5.38
CA LEU A 282 -7.66 1.41 6.29
C LEU A 282 -7.12 1.14 7.69
N PHE A 283 -6.02 0.38 7.79
CA PHE A 283 -5.33 0.11 9.05
C PHE A 283 -4.90 1.40 9.75
N CYS A 284 -4.20 2.30 9.07
CA CYS A 284 -3.69 3.54 9.69
C CYS A 284 -4.82 4.45 10.18
N THR A 285 -5.93 4.50 9.44
CA THR A 285 -7.11 5.28 9.80
C THR A 285 -7.81 4.68 11.01
N ALA A 286 -8.03 3.35 11.01
CA ALA A 286 -8.63 2.63 12.13
C ALA A 286 -7.76 2.69 13.39
N ALA A 287 -6.44 2.56 13.27
CA ALA A 287 -5.51 2.66 14.40
C ALA A 287 -5.50 4.07 15.00
N ALA A 288 -5.53 5.12 14.16
CA ALA A 288 -5.60 6.49 14.63
C ALA A 288 -6.95 6.84 15.25
N SER A 289 -8.07 6.31 14.71
CA SER A 289 -9.39 6.48 15.30
C SER A 289 -9.53 5.73 16.62
N LEU A 290 -8.90 4.57 16.77
CA LEU A 290 -8.98 3.79 18.01
C LEU A 290 -8.47 4.57 19.22
N TYR A 291 -7.40 5.35 19.03
CA TYR A 291 -6.82 6.18 20.09
C TYR A 291 -7.84 7.17 20.67
N SER A 292 -8.65 7.81 19.83
CA SER A 292 -9.68 8.77 20.26
C SER A 292 -10.99 8.09 20.67
N SER A 293 -11.39 7.02 19.96
CA SER A 293 -12.65 6.31 20.19
C SER A 293 -12.62 5.51 21.49
N MET A 294 -11.48 4.97 21.91
CA MET A 294 -11.32 4.34 23.23
C MET A 294 -10.82 5.31 24.30
N GLY A 295 -9.86 6.17 23.95
CA GLY A 295 -9.17 7.02 24.93
C GLY A 295 -10.13 7.95 25.65
N LYS A 296 -11.04 8.61 24.92
CA LYS A 296 -12.01 9.52 25.54
C LYS A 296 -13.02 8.78 26.43
N PRO A 297 -13.74 7.73 25.96
CA PRO A 297 -14.65 6.99 26.82
C PRO A 297 -14.00 6.38 28.05
N LEU A 298 -12.74 5.91 27.96
CA LEU A 298 -11.99 5.43 29.12
C LEU A 298 -11.81 6.54 30.16
N VAL A 299 -11.32 7.70 29.75
CA VAL A 299 -11.13 8.84 30.65
C VAL A 299 -12.48 9.28 31.23
N ASP A 300 -13.52 9.40 30.40
CA ASP A 300 -14.89 9.72 30.83
C ASP A 300 -15.38 8.71 31.88
N LEU A 301 -15.17 7.41 31.65
CA LEU A 301 -15.60 6.33 32.54
C LEU A 301 -14.89 6.39 33.89
N PHE A 302 -13.57 6.62 33.93
CA PHE A 302 -12.85 6.78 35.20
C PHE A 302 -13.30 8.04 35.96
N VAL A 303 -13.39 9.17 35.25
CA VAL A 303 -13.70 10.47 35.85
C VAL A 303 -15.13 10.53 36.36
N PHE A 304 -16.11 10.03 35.59
CA PHE A 304 -17.51 10.02 36.01
C PHE A 304 -17.77 8.97 37.10
N ASN A 305 -17.15 7.78 37.04
CA ASN A 305 -17.25 6.81 38.15
C ASN A 305 -16.70 7.39 39.45
N TYR A 306 -15.57 8.10 39.41
CA TYR A 306 -15.02 8.77 40.60
C TYR A 306 -15.96 9.85 41.16
N GLN A 307 -16.63 10.61 40.29
CA GLN A 307 -17.61 11.61 40.74
C GLN A 307 -18.88 10.99 41.31
N LEU A 308 -19.40 9.94 40.68
CA LEU A 308 -20.56 9.18 41.17
C LEU A 308 -20.25 8.48 42.49
N TYR A 309 -19.03 7.97 42.68
CA TYR A 309 -18.58 7.43 43.96
C TYR A 309 -18.69 8.46 45.09
N ARG A 310 -18.29 9.70 44.82
CA ARG A 310 -18.37 10.79 45.80
C ARG A 310 -19.82 11.22 46.09
N SER A 311 -20.73 11.11 45.13
CA SER A 311 -22.11 11.58 45.30
C SER A 311 -23.11 10.50 45.76
N LEU A 312 -22.93 9.23 45.37
CA LEU A 312 -23.84 8.11 45.68
C LEU A 312 -23.24 7.04 46.60
N GLY A 313 -21.94 7.12 46.89
CA GLY A 313 -21.25 6.15 47.74
C GLY A 313 -20.79 4.86 47.04
N PRO A 314 -20.11 3.95 47.78
CA PRO A 314 -19.45 2.76 47.23
C PRO A 314 -20.41 1.71 46.63
N LEU A 315 -21.62 1.56 47.19
CA LEU A 315 -22.60 0.57 46.74
C LEU A 315 -23.09 0.86 45.30
N ALA A 316 -23.43 2.12 45.01
CA ALA A 316 -23.83 2.54 43.67
C ALA A 316 -22.72 2.30 42.63
N LEU A 317 -21.45 2.58 42.98
CA LEU A 317 -20.31 2.32 42.11
C LEU A 317 -20.17 0.82 41.78
N SER A 318 -20.29 -0.05 42.79
CA SER A 318 -20.16 -1.50 42.60
C SER A 318 -21.27 -2.05 41.68
N GLY A 319 -22.52 -1.59 41.83
CA GLY A 319 -23.63 -1.97 40.97
C GLY A 319 -23.46 -1.54 39.52
N ILE A 320 -22.96 -0.33 39.30
CA ILE A 320 -22.62 0.21 37.96
C ILE A 320 -21.51 -0.61 37.30
N LEU A 321 -20.40 -0.87 38.01
CA LEU A 321 -19.28 -1.64 37.45
C LEU A 321 -19.67 -3.09 37.15
N ALA A 322 -20.44 -3.73 38.04
CA ALA A 322 -20.97 -5.08 37.82
C ALA A 322 -21.94 -5.14 36.63
N GLY A 323 -22.79 -4.11 36.46
CA GLY A 323 -23.66 -3.96 35.29
C GLY A 323 -22.87 -3.88 34.00
N TYR A 324 -21.84 -3.02 33.93
CA TYR A 324 -20.99 -2.91 32.73
C TYR A 324 -20.28 -4.21 32.38
N PHE A 325 -19.72 -4.91 33.37
CA PHE A 325 -19.01 -6.16 33.12
C PHE A 325 -19.98 -7.25 32.61
N SER A 326 -21.16 -7.35 33.22
CA SER A 326 -22.20 -8.30 32.80
C SER A 326 -22.66 -8.02 31.38
N THR A 327 -22.94 -6.76 31.04
CA THR A 327 -23.31 -6.34 29.68
C THR A 327 -22.21 -6.63 28.67
N ALA A 328 -20.94 -6.38 29.01
CA ALA A 328 -19.80 -6.67 28.14
C ALA A 328 -19.66 -8.17 27.83
N VAL A 329 -19.86 -9.03 28.84
CA VAL A 329 -19.82 -10.49 28.66
C VAL A 329 -20.94 -10.96 27.74
N VAL A 330 -22.17 -10.47 27.95
CA VAL A 330 -23.33 -10.82 27.12
C VAL A 330 -23.13 -10.39 25.67
N LEU A 331 -22.74 -9.13 25.45
CA LEU A 331 -22.53 -8.60 24.10
C LEU A 331 -21.36 -9.27 23.40
N ARG A 332 -20.29 -9.63 24.11
CA ARG A 332 -19.18 -10.40 23.54
C ARG A 332 -19.61 -11.80 23.10
N LYS A 333 -20.44 -12.49 23.89
CA LYS A 333 -20.93 -13.84 23.55
C LYS A 333 -21.89 -13.83 22.35
N LEU A 334 -22.68 -12.77 22.21
CA LEU A 334 -23.64 -12.60 21.11
C LEU A 334 -23.04 -11.91 19.88
N SER A 335 -21.81 -11.40 19.97
CA SER A 335 -21.15 -10.67 18.87
C SER A 335 -20.76 -11.62 17.74
N PRO A 336 -21.22 -11.36 16.50
CA PRO A 336 -20.73 -12.09 15.34
C PRO A 336 -19.24 -11.83 15.06
N PRO A 337 -18.55 -12.74 14.34
CA PRO A 337 -17.14 -12.59 14.00
C PRO A 337 -16.92 -11.56 12.87
N PHE A 338 -17.17 -10.28 13.13
CA PHE A 338 -17.09 -9.20 12.13
C PHE A 338 -15.72 -9.10 11.45
N GLY A 339 -14.62 -9.32 12.18
CA GLY A 339 -13.28 -9.32 11.61
C GLY A 339 -13.09 -10.37 10.49
N LYS A 340 -13.65 -11.58 10.68
CA LYS A 340 -13.60 -12.64 9.66
C LYS A 340 -14.47 -12.29 8.45
N LEU A 341 -15.67 -11.76 8.70
CA LEU A 341 -16.59 -11.35 7.63
C LEU A 341 -15.99 -10.25 6.77
N LYS A 342 -15.33 -9.26 7.39
CA LYS A 342 -14.61 -8.18 6.69
C LYS A 342 -13.38 -8.67 5.93
N ALA A 343 -12.63 -9.63 6.46
CA ALA A 343 -11.49 -10.21 5.75
C ALA A 343 -11.92 -10.91 4.44
N VAL A 344 -13.05 -11.64 4.47
CA VAL A 344 -13.61 -12.31 3.29
C VAL A 344 -14.20 -11.29 2.29
N GLU A 345 -14.86 -10.24 2.79
CA GLU A 345 -15.34 -9.13 1.95
C GLU A 345 -14.20 -8.50 1.16
N GLY A 346 -13.08 -8.15 1.83
CA GLY A 346 -11.92 -7.57 1.16
C GLY A 346 -11.25 -8.50 0.14
N LYS A 347 -11.34 -9.83 0.33
CA LYS A 347 -10.87 -10.80 -0.67
C LYS A 347 -11.76 -10.78 -1.92
N LYS A 348 -13.09 -10.85 -1.75
CA LYS A 348 -14.04 -10.80 -2.88
C LYS A 348 -13.96 -9.48 -3.64
N GLU A 349 -13.75 -8.36 -2.93
CA GLU A 349 -13.51 -7.06 -3.56
C GLU A 349 -12.20 -7.05 -4.37
N GLY A 350 -11.14 -7.68 -3.83
CA GLY A 350 -9.87 -7.89 -4.53
C GLY A 350 -10.03 -8.72 -5.81
N ASP A 351 -10.75 -9.83 -5.74
CA ASP A 351 -11.03 -10.70 -6.90
C ASP A 351 -11.80 -9.94 -8.01
N PHE A 352 -12.80 -9.14 -7.62
CA PHE A 352 -13.56 -8.30 -8.55
C PHE A 352 -12.67 -7.23 -9.22
N ARG A 353 -11.82 -6.55 -8.45
CA ARG A 353 -10.85 -5.59 -8.97
C ARG A 353 -9.81 -6.28 -9.88
N GLY A 354 -9.39 -7.48 -9.54
CA GLY A 354 -8.47 -8.29 -10.34
C GLY A 354 -9.02 -8.57 -11.74
N LEU A 355 -10.30 -8.93 -11.85
CA LEU A 355 -10.98 -9.11 -13.15
C LEU A 355 -10.97 -7.81 -13.98
N HIS A 356 -11.25 -6.67 -13.37
CA HIS A 356 -11.16 -5.38 -14.06
C HIS A 356 -9.72 -5.03 -14.50
N SER A 357 -8.73 -5.32 -13.68
CA SER A 357 -7.32 -5.12 -14.04
C SER A 357 -6.91 -6.02 -15.21
N ARG A 358 -7.41 -7.26 -15.25
CA ARG A 358 -7.18 -8.20 -16.37
C ARG A 358 -7.83 -7.68 -17.66
N LEU A 359 -9.06 -7.18 -17.58
CA LEU A 359 -9.78 -6.59 -18.70
C LEU A 359 -8.98 -5.41 -19.29
N LEU A 360 -8.50 -4.50 -18.44
CA LEU A 360 -7.72 -3.34 -18.89
C LEU A 360 -6.38 -3.76 -19.51
N ALA A 361 -5.70 -4.75 -18.91
CA ALA A 361 -4.39 -5.19 -19.37
C ALA A 361 -4.42 -5.86 -20.76
N ASN A 362 -5.55 -6.49 -21.11
CA ASN A 362 -5.75 -7.23 -22.36
C ASN A 362 -6.93 -6.64 -23.18
N ALA A 363 -7.17 -5.33 -23.07
CA ALA A 363 -8.36 -4.69 -23.64
C ALA A 363 -8.38 -4.79 -25.18
N GLU A 364 -7.21 -4.70 -25.80
CA GLU A 364 -7.04 -4.81 -27.24
C GLU A 364 -7.33 -6.23 -27.73
N GLU A 365 -6.74 -7.24 -27.09
CA GLU A 365 -6.95 -8.66 -27.42
C GLU A 365 -8.43 -9.06 -27.24
N ILE A 366 -9.06 -8.65 -26.13
CA ILE A 366 -10.48 -8.92 -25.87
C ILE A 366 -11.36 -8.25 -26.92
N SER A 367 -11.02 -7.03 -27.34
CA SER A 367 -11.76 -6.30 -28.37
C SER A 367 -11.62 -6.96 -29.75
N PHE A 368 -10.43 -7.46 -30.11
CA PHE A 368 -10.21 -8.21 -31.35
C PHE A 368 -11.06 -9.47 -31.43
N TYR A 369 -11.26 -10.18 -30.31
CA TYR A 369 -12.12 -11.36 -30.26
C TYR A 369 -13.62 -11.05 -30.10
N GLY A 370 -14.00 -9.77 -29.93
CA GLY A 370 -15.37 -9.40 -29.60
C GLY A 370 -15.83 -9.93 -28.23
N GLY A 371 -14.91 -10.17 -27.29
CA GLY A 371 -15.16 -10.87 -26.02
C GLY A 371 -15.90 -10.06 -24.93
N ALA A 372 -16.42 -8.87 -25.26
CA ALA A 372 -17.02 -7.95 -24.29
C ALA A 372 -18.20 -8.56 -23.52
N ASP A 373 -19.06 -9.34 -24.19
CA ASP A 373 -20.21 -9.99 -23.55
C ASP A 373 -19.79 -11.09 -22.57
N THR A 374 -18.78 -11.88 -22.93
CA THR A 374 -18.25 -12.93 -22.06
C THR A 374 -17.58 -12.32 -20.81
N GLU A 375 -16.77 -11.28 -20.99
CA GLU A 375 -16.16 -10.54 -19.87
C GLU A 375 -17.22 -9.89 -18.97
N ARG A 376 -18.30 -9.36 -19.55
CA ARG A 376 -19.46 -8.84 -18.79
C ARG A 376 -20.06 -9.92 -17.89
N VAL A 377 -20.22 -11.16 -18.37
CA VAL A 377 -20.75 -12.27 -17.55
C VAL A 377 -19.85 -12.55 -16.34
N PHE A 378 -18.52 -12.60 -16.54
CA PHE A 378 -17.58 -12.81 -15.44
C PHE A 378 -17.61 -11.68 -14.40
N LEU A 379 -17.62 -10.43 -14.86
CA LEU A 379 -17.71 -9.25 -13.98
C LEU A 379 -19.02 -9.21 -13.20
N VAL A 380 -20.16 -9.42 -13.87
CA VAL A 380 -21.48 -9.44 -13.23
C VAL A 380 -21.57 -10.58 -12.21
N ARG A 381 -21.03 -11.76 -12.52
CA ARG A 381 -21.00 -12.89 -11.58
C ARG A 381 -20.22 -12.54 -10.32
N SER A 382 -18.99 -12.05 -10.48
CA SER A 382 -18.13 -11.66 -9.35
C SER A 382 -18.76 -10.56 -8.51
N PHE A 383 -19.35 -9.54 -9.16
CA PHE A 383 -20.07 -8.47 -8.47
C PHE A 383 -21.31 -8.99 -7.70
N LYS A 384 -22.12 -9.87 -8.29
CA LYS A 384 -23.28 -10.48 -7.60
C LYS A 384 -22.87 -11.32 -6.40
N GLU A 385 -21.70 -11.97 -6.44
CA GLU A 385 -21.16 -12.70 -5.28
C GLU A 385 -20.72 -11.76 -4.16
N LEU A 386 -20.07 -10.65 -4.51
CA LEU A 386 -19.70 -9.60 -3.55
C LEU A 386 -20.95 -8.96 -2.94
N GLN A 387 -21.94 -8.60 -3.76
CA GLN A 387 -23.20 -8.00 -3.34
C GLN A 387 -23.96 -8.90 -2.35
N ARG A 388 -24.19 -10.18 -2.70
CA ARG A 388 -24.88 -11.14 -1.81
C ARG A 388 -24.16 -11.29 -0.47
N TRP A 389 -22.83 -11.27 -0.48
CA TRP A 389 -22.02 -11.32 0.74
C TRP A 389 -22.22 -10.06 1.60
N MET A 390 -22.18 -8.88 0.99
CA MET A 390 -22.40 -7.61 1.68
C MET A 390 -23.81 -7.49 2.27
N GLU A 391 -24.83 -7.90 1.51
CA GLU A 391 -26.23 -7.95 1.97
C GLU A 391 -26.38 -8.87 3.19
N GLY A 392 -25.72 -10.04 3.18
CA GLY A 392 -25.66 -10.94 4.32
C GLY A 392 -25.04 -10.30 5.57
N ILE A 393 -23.92 -9.57 5.39
CA ILE A 393 -23.27 -8.83 6.48
C ILE A 393 -24.20 -7.73 7.03
N TYR A 394 -24.88 -6.99 6.16
CA TYR A 394 -25.79 -5.91 6.58
C TYR A 394 -27.00 -6.44 7.35
N SER A 395 -27.61 -7.54 6.90
CA SER A 395 -28.71 -8.20 7.63
C SER A 395 -28.29 -8.68 9.02
N LEU A 396 -27.09 -9.25 9.14
CA LEU A 396 -26.53 -9.63 10.44
C LEU A 396 -26.26 -8.42 11.34
N LYS A 397 -25.74 -7.33 10.76
CA LYS A 397 -25.44 -6.08 11.47
C LYS A 397 -26.70 -5.40 12.00
N ILE A 398 -27.83 -5.43 11.27
CA ILE A 398 -29.10 -4.87 11.75
C ILE A 398 -29.54 -5.59 13.03
N ARG A 399 -29.61 -6.92 13.02
CA ARG A 399 -30.04 -7.72 14.17
C ARG A 399 -29.16 -7.48 15.41
N TYR A 400 -27.84 -7.42 15.20
CA TYR A 400 -26.91 -7.15 16.29
C TYR A 400 -27.02 -5.71 16.81
N ASN A 401 -27.05 -4.71 15.93
CA ASN A 401 -27.17 -3.30 16.32
C ASN A 401 -28.47 -3.03 17.10
N MET A 402 -29.58 -3.68 16.75
CA MET A 402 -30.82 -3.56 17.51
C MET A 402 -30.67 -4.09 18.94
N LEU A 403 -30.07 -5.27 19.10
CA LEU A 403 -29.80 -5.87 20.41
C LEU A 403 -28.84 -5.00 21.24
N GLU A 404 -27.79 -4.49 20.59
CA GLU A 404 -26.81 -3.59 21.19
C GLU A 404 -27.45 -2.29 21.67
N ASP A 405 -28.23 -1.60 20.83
CA ASP A 405 -28.93 -0.37 21.19
C ASP A 405 -29.96 -0.58 22.30
N MET A 406 -30.68 -1.70 22.28
CA MET A 406 -31.65 -2.05 23.33
C MET A 406 -30.98 -2.14 24.70
N ILE A 407 -29.83 -2.81 24.77
CA ILE A 407 -29.09 -3.01 26.01
C ILE A 407 -28.37 -1.72 26.45
N LEU A 408 -27.66 -1.05 25.54
CA LEU A 408 -26.78 0.07 25.89
C LEU A 408 -27.53 1.39 26.10
N LYS A 409 -28.58 1.67 25.33
CA LYS A 409 -29.31 2.94 25.43
C LYS A 409 -30.48 2.84 26.39
N TYR A 410 -31.33 1.84 26.22
CA TYR A 410 -32.61 1.77 26.95
C TYR A 410 -32.46 1.07 28.31
N SER A 411 -31.89 -0.12 28.36
CA SER A 411 -31.71 -0.84 29.63
C SER A 411 -30.80 -0.08 30.60
N TRP A 412 -29.73 0.54 30.09
CA TRP A 412 -28.83 1.32 30.92
C TRP A 412 -29.46 2.62 31.44
N SER A 413 -30.26 3.30 30.62
CA SER A 413 -31.01 4.48 31.08
C SER A 413 -32.01 4.10 32.18
N ALA A 414 -32.71 2.97 32.05
CA ALA A 414 -33.63 2.45 33.07
C ALA A 414 -32.90 2.12 34.38
N PHE A 415 -31.75 1.42 34.28
CA PHE A 415 -30.91 1.11 35.44
C PHE A 415 -30.36 2.37 36.13
N GLY A 416 -29.95 3.38 35.34
CA GLY A 416 -29.50 4.67 35.84
C GLY A 416 -30.58 5.42 36.63
N TYR A 417 -31.85 5.38 36.20
CA TYR A 417 -32.96 5.96 36.96
C TYR A 417 -33.18 5.26 38.31
N LEU A 418 -33.04 3.93 38.34
CA LEU A 418 -33.17 3.15 39.56
C LEU A 418 -32.06 3.47 40.56
N ILE A 419 -30.81 3.61 40.11
CA ILE A 419 -29.69 3.97 41.00
C ILE A 419 -29.77 5.43 41.46
N THR A 420 -30.11 6.37 40.58
CA THR A 420 -30.15 7.81 40.94
C THR A 420 -31.30 8.18 41.86
N SER A 421 -32.37 7.40 41.88
CA SER A 421 -33.49 7.57 42.81
C SER A 421 -33.22 6.96 44.19
N LEU A 422 -32.23 6.06 44.32
CA LEU A 422 -31.96 5.30 45.54
C LEU A 422 -31.60 6.19 46.76
N PRO A 423 -30.75 7.23 46.65
CA PRO A 423 -30.50 8.14 47.78
C PRO A 423 -31.71 8.98 48.18
N ILE A 424 -32.64 9.24 47.25
CA ILE A 424 -33.85 10.04 47.51
C ILE A 424 -34.85 9.23 48.34
N PHE A 425 -35.01 7.95 48.02
CA PHE A 425 -35.93 7.04 48.73
C PHE A 425 -35.30 6.37 49.96
N LEU A 426 -33.98 6.16 49.97
CA LEU A 426 -33.23 5.50 51.04
C LEU A 426 -31.98 6.33 51.44
N PRO A 427 -32.15 7.44 52.19
CA PRO A 427 -31.06 8.36 52.55
C PRO A 427 -29.91 7.71 53.34
N ALA A 428 -30.21 6.67 54.13
CA ALA A 428 -29.22 5.91 54.88
C ALA A 428 -28.19 5.19 53.98
N TRP A 429 -28.51 4.99 52.71
CA TRP A 429 -27.68 4.28 51.73
C TRP A 429 -26.92 5.24 50.78
N GLY A 430 -27.10 6.55 50.92
CA GLY A 430 -26.51 7.59 50.06
C GLY A 430 -25.06 8.00 50.40
N GLY A 431 -24.36 7.26 51.26
CA GLY A 431 -22.97 7.56 51.65
C GLY A 431 -22.81 8.87 52.45
N SER A 432 -21.61 9.48 52.39
CA SER A 432 -21.28 10.68 53.18
C SER A 432 -22.12 11.92 52.86
N GLY A 433 -22.73 11.97 51.67
CA GLY A 433 -23.69 13.02 51.28
C GLY A 433 -25.03 12.86 52.02
N GLY A 434 -25.56 11.63 52.10
CA GLY A 434 -26.78 11.33 52.88
C GLY A 434 -26.59 11.50 54.38
N ALA A 435 -25.39 11.23 54.91
CA ALA A 435 -25.06 11.45 56.31
C ALA A 435 -25.02 12.94 56.70
N MET A 436 -24.58 13.82 55.79
CA MET A 436 -24.60 15.28 55.98
C MET A 436 -26.02 15.84 55.87
N GLU A 437 -26.86 15.26 55.01
CA GLU A 437 -28.30 15.60 54.87
C GLU A 437 -29.15 15.22 56.10
N LEU A 438 -28.77 14.15 56.80
CA LEU A 438 -29.37 13.74 58.07
C LEU A 438 -29.00 14.67 59.23
N ALA A 439 -27.88 15.38 59.13
CA ALA A 439 -27.39 16.31 60.17
C ALA A 439 -27.97 17.73 60.04
N ASP A 440 -28.42 18.17 58.86
CA ASP A 440 -28.82 19.55 58.55
C ASP A 440 -30.36 19.75 58.58
N ALA A 441 -31.02 19.18 59.60
CA ALA A 441 -32.47 18.92 59.63
C ALA A 441 -33.43 20.15 59.73
N SER A 442 -33.00 21.40 59.53
CA SER A 442 -33.79 22.57 59.96
C SER A 442 -34.39 23.53 58.90
N GLU A 443 -34.27 23.34 57.58
CA GLU A 443 -34.93 24.26 56.60
C GLU A 443 -35.60 23.57 55.39
N GLY A 444 -36.94 23.54 55.36
CA GLY A 444 -37.74 22.83 54.37
C GLY A 444 -37.74 23.38 52.93
N MET A 445 -37.44 24.68 52.71
CA MET A 445 -37.54 25.32 51.38
C MET A 445 -36.23 25.32 50.57
N GLY A 446 -35.08 25.14 51.24
CA GLY A 446 -33.78 24.91 50.59
C GLY A 446 -33.56 23.46 50.15
N ARG A 447 -34.22 22.53 50.84
CA ARG A 447 -34.09 21.07 50.69
C ARG A 447 -34.51 20.54 49.33
N GLU A 448 -35.62 21.03 48.77
CA GLU A 448 -36.08 20.62 47.43
C GLU A 448 -35.16 21.12 46.32
N ARG A 449 -34.61 22.33 46.49
CA ARG A 449 -33.70 22.97 45.53
C ARG A 449 -32.34 22.26 45.47
N GLY A 450 -31.80 21.87 46.64
CA GLY A 450 -30.58 21.07 46.76
C GLY A 450 -30.74 19.68 46.14
N ARG A 451 -31.80 18.95 46.53
CA ARG A 451 -32.11 17.62 45.99
C ARG A 451 -32.36 17.64 44.49
N MET A 452 -33.01 18.66 43.95
CA MET A 452 -33.20 18.81 42.50
C MET A 452 -31.88 19.05 41.76
N LYS A 453 -31.00 19.90 42.30
CA LYS A 453 -29.66 20.13 41.71
C LYS A 453 -28.84 18.83 41.71
N GLU A 454 -28.81 18.12 42.83
CA GLU A 454 -28.07 16.86 42.96
C GLU A 454 -28.66 15.75 42.09
N PHE A 455 -29.99 15.66 42.00
CA PHE A 455 -30.66 14.72 41.10
C PHE A 455 -30.33 15.01 39.63
N ILE A 456 -30.43 16.27 39.18
CA ILE A 456 -30.14 16.64 37.79
C ILE A 456 -28.67 16.42 37.45
N THR A 457 -27.76 16.75 38.37
CA THR A 457 -26.32 16.55 38.16
C THR A 457 -25.96 15.06 38.15
N ASN A 458 -26.45 14.26 39.11
CA ASN A 458 -26.24 12.81 39.14
C ASN A 458 -26.89 12.11 37.93
N LYS A 459 -28.09 12.52 37.52
CA LYS A 459 -28.76 12.03 36.30
C LYS A 459 -27.92 12.31 35.06
N ARG A 460 -27.37 13.53 34.93
CA ARG A 460 -26.56 13.89 33.76
C ARG A 460 -25.20 13.19 33.76
N LEU A 461 -24.58 13.01 34.92
CA LEU A 461 -23.36 12.22 35.07
C LEU A 461 -23.61 10.74 34.71
N MET A 462 -24.74 10.16 35.15
CA MET A 462 -25.17 8.81 34.77
C MET A 462 -25.39 8.66 33.27
N LEU A 463 -26.14 9.58 32.65
CA LEU A 463 -26.35 9.56 31.20
C LEU A 463 -25.03 9.72 30.43
N SER A 464 -24.13 10.57 30.93
CA SER A 464 -22.80 10.74 30.33
C SER A 464 -21.92 9.49 30.50
N LEU A 465 -22.06 8.79 31.64
CA LEU A 465 -21.39 7.53 31.91
C LEU A 465 -21.96 6.41 31.02
N ALA A 466 -23.29 6.34 30.88
CA ALA A 466 -24.01 5.46 29.97
C ALA A 466 -23.49 5.60 28.54
N ASP A 467 -23.44 6.84 28.05
CA ASP A 467 -22.92 7.18 26.73
C ASP A 467 -21.44 6.80 26.59
N ALA A 468 -20.63 7.02 27.62
CA ALA A 468 -19.22 6.62 27.61
C ALA A 468 -19.07 5.09 27.57
N GLY A 469 -19.79 4.35 28.42
CA GLY A 469 -19.80 2.89 28.42
C GLY A 469 -20.36 2.30 27.13
N GLY A 470 -21.39 2.91 26.55
CA GLY A 470 -21.92 2.55 25.24
C GLY A 470 -20.90 2.76 24.13
N ARG A 471 -20.21 3.91 24.09
CA ARG A 471 -19.09 4.17 23.17
C ARG A 471 -17.94 3.17 23.35
N MET A 472 -17.62 2.81 24.58
CA MET A 472 -16.61 1.79 24.89
C MET A 472 -17.00 0.42 24.31
N MET A 473 -18.29 0.09 24.37
CA MET A 473 -18.82 -1.15 23.82
C MET A 473 -18.79 -1.16 22.28
N TYR A 474 -19.26 -0.08 21.63
CA TYR A 474 -19.14 0.06 20.17
C TYR A 474 -17.68 -0.04 19.70
N SER A 475 -16.72 0.42 20.52
CA SER A 475 -15.30 0.32 20.21
C SER A 475 -14.81 -1.13 20.08
N ILE A 476 -15.48 -2.14 20.69
CA ILE A 476 -15.11 -3.57 20.52
C ILE A 476 -15.20 -3.98 19.06
N LYS A 477 -16.21 -3.47 18.34
CA LYS A 477 -16.36 -3.69 16.92
C LYS A 477 -15.25 -3.01 16.14
N ASP A 478 -14.92 -1.76 16.46
CA ASP A 478 -13.82 -1.03 15.83
C ASP A 478 -12.48 -1.77 16.03
N ILE A 479 -12.23 -2.33 17.22
CA ILE A 479 -11.03 -3.16 17.49
C ILE A 479 -11.09 -4.46 16.67
N SER A 480 -12.27 -5.06 16.50
CA SER A 480 -12.43 -6.28 15.71
C SER A 480 -12.18 -6.04 14.22
N GLU A 481 -12.64 -4.92 13.67
CA GLU A 481 -12.32 -4.48 12.31
C GLU A 481 -10.82 -4.16 12.18
N LEU A 482 -10.24 -3.45 13.15
CA LEU A 482 -8.80 -3.18 13.22
C LEU A 482 -7.98 -4.48 13.28
N ALA A 483 -8.43 -5.51 14.00
CA ALA A 483 -7.74 -6.79 14.08
C ALA A 483 -7.66 -7.47 12.70
N GLY A 484 -8.70 -7.34 11.87
CA GLY A 484 -8.70 -7.79 10.48
C GLY A 484 -7.63 -7.05 9.66
N TYR A 485 -7.60 -5.72 9.70
CA TYR A 485 -6.61 -4.93 8.98
C TYR A 485 -5.18 -5.16 9.49
N THR A 486 -5.02 -5.29 10.81
CA THR A 486 -3.73 -5.58 11.48
C THR A 486 -3.17 -6.91 10.98
N SER A 487 -4.00 -7.96 10.93
CA SER A 487 -3.58 -9.27 10.44
C SER A 487 -3.10 -9.20 8.98
N ARG A 488 -3.81 -8.48 8.11
CA ARG A 488 -3.44 -8.30 6.70
C ARG A 488 -2.12 -7.54 6.53
N VAL A 489 -1.97 -6.40 7.18
CA VAL A 489 -0.74 -5.59 7.11
C VAL A 489 0.45 -6.31 7.76
N TYR A 490 0.23 -6.99 8.89
CA TYR A 490 1.25 -7.81 9.53
C TYR A 490 1.68 -8.96 8.61
N SER A 491 0.74 -9.65 7.98
CA SER A 491 1.04 -10.74 7.05
C SER A 491 1.91 -10.25 5.90
N LEU A 492 1.59 -9.08 5.29
CA LEU A 492 2.43 -8.47 4.26
C LEU A 492 3.85 -8.20 4.74
N ILE A 493 4.01 -7.58 5.91
CA ILE A 493 5.35 -7.23 6.41
C ILE A 493 6.13 -8.48 6.84
N ALA A 494 5.45 -9.48 7.39
CA ALA A 494 6.06 -10.74 7.78
C ALA A 494 6.55 -11.56 6.58
N THR A 495 5.74 -11.67 5.51
CA THR A 495 6.19 -12.33 4.28
C THR A 495 7.30 -11.55 3.59
N LEU A 496 7.27 -10.22 3.61
CA LEU A 496 8.39 -9.41 3.11
C LEU A 496 9.69 -9.67 3.89
N HIS A 497 9.61 -9.78 5.23
CA HIS A 497 10.77 -10.16 6.03
C HIS A 497 11.23 -11.60 5.77
N ARG A 498 10.31 -12.52 5.48
CA ARG A 498 10.62 -13.91 5.09
C ARG A 498 11.40 -13.93 3.78
N VAL A 499 10.84 -13.31 2.75
CA VAL A 499 11.41 -13.23 1.41
C VAL A 499 12.75 -12.52 1.42
N HIS A 500 12.86 -11.41 2.16
CA HIS A 500 14.12 -10.66 2.25
C HIS A 500 15.26 -11.48 2.87
N ALA A 501 14.92 -12.35 3.81
CA ALA A 501 15.88 -13.18 4.53
C ALA A 501 16.08 -14.57 3.90
N ASP A 502 15.43 -14.85 2.77
CA ASP A 502 15.37 -16.17 2.13
C ASP A 502 15.04 -17.30 3.13
N ALA A 503 14.16 -16.99 4.10
CA ALA A 503 13.86 -17.81 5.27
C ALA A 503 12.63 -18.70 5.06
N TYR A 504 12.69 -19.60 4.08
CA TYR A 504 11.62 -20.53 3.76
C TYR A 504 11.69 -21.77 4.67
N TYR A 505 10.91 -21.78 5.75
CA TYR A 505 10.88 -22.89 6.70
C TYR A 505 9.81 -23.93 6.34
N THR A 506 10.14 -25.21 6.52
CA THR A 506 9.16 -26.31 6.48
C THR A 506 8.45 -26.46 7.82
N THR A 507 7.30 -27.14 7.81
CA THR A 507 6.61 -27.55 9.04
C THR A 507 7.55 -28.41 9.88
N ARG A 508 7.63 -28.13 11.18
CA ARG A 508 8.53 -28.83 12.10
C ARG A 508 8.23 -30.35 12.08
N GLY A 509 9.16 -31.15 11.56
CA GLY A 509 9.01 -32.60 11.41
C GLY A 509 8.71 -33.11 9.99
N SER A 510 8.58 -32.21 9.00
CA SER A 510 8.46 -32.57 7.58
C SER A 510 9.77 -32.31 6.84
N HIS A 511 10.15 -33.24 5.96
CA HIS A 511 11.17 -32.96 4.94
C HIS A 511 10.65 -31.91 3.96
N PRO A 512 11.50 -31.02 3.44
CA PRO A 512 11.11 -30.13 2.35
C PRO A 512 10.74 -30.98 1.12
N GLU A 513 9.67 -30.60 0.42
CA GLU A 513 9.40 -31.16 -0.90
C GLU A 513 10.58 -30.86 -1.82
N LEU A 514 10.91 -31.81 -2.70
CA LEU A 514 11.97 -31.67 -3.69
C LEU A 514 11.74 -30.38 -4.49
N TYR A 515 12.79 -29.58 -4.62
CA TYR A 515 12.73 -28.29 -5.30
C TYR A 515 11.67 -27.30 -4.78
N SER A 516 11.24 -27.43 -3.53
CA SER A 516 10.55 -26.35 -2.84
C SER A 516 11.53 -25.23 -2.49
N LEU A 517 11.07 -23.99 -2.31
CA LEU A 517 11.95 -22.87 -1.89
C LEU A 517 12.72 -23.14 -0.58
N ALA A 518 12.21 -24.06 0.26
CA ALA A 518 12.89 -24.50 1.47
C ALA A 518 14.04 -25.50 1.20
N ASP A 519 14.08 -26.12 0.02
CA ASP A 519 15.11 -27.05 -0.45
C ASP A 519 16.17 -26.37 -1.32
N SER A 520 16.27 -25.04 -1.35
CA SER A 520 17.34 -24.37 -2.11
C SER A 520 18.69 -24.55 -1.40
N GLN A 521 19.58 -25.37 -1.96
CA GLN A 521 20.91 -25.68 -1.40
C GLN A 521 22.06 -25.25 -2.33
N GLY A 522 21.74 -24.74 -3.52
CA GLY A 522 22.74 -24.30 -4.49
C GLY A 522 23.43 -23.01 -4.07
N THR A 523 24.57 -22.74 -4.70
CA THR A 523 25.41 -21.58 -4.38
C THR A 523 25.48 -20.62 -5.56
N THR A 524 25.46 -19.31 -5.25
CA THR A 524 25.69 -18.27 -6.25
C THR A 524 26.96 -17.50 -5.90
N HIS A 525 27.94 -17.54 -6.79
CA HIS A 525 29.20 -16.83 -6.66
C HIS A 525 29.21 -15.57 -7.54
N ASN A 526 29.29 -14.41 -6.90
CA ASN A 526 29.32 -13.11 -7.58
C ASN A 526 30.76 -12.61 -7.74
N GLY A 527 31.11 -12.16 -8.94
CA GLY A 527 32.44 -11.63 -9.30
C GLY A 527 33.34 -12.60 -10.05
N PHE A 528 32.74 -13.56 -10.73
CA PHE A 528 33.44 -14.37 -11.72
C PHE A 528 33.57 -13.59 -13.04
N ASP A 529 34.72 -13.73 -13.72
CA ASP A 529 34.97 -13.12 -15.02
C ASP A 529 34.38 -14.00 -16.16
N GLY A 530 33.06 -14.07 -16.17
CA GLY A 530 32.30 -14.94 -17.06
C GLY A 530 30.94 -15.32 -16.50
N VAL A 531 30.27 -16.22 -17.20
CA VAL A 531 29.08 -16.92 -16.71
C VAL A 531 29.39 -18.40 -16.68
N ARG A 532 29.26 -19.03 -15.51
CA ARG A 532 29.53 -20.46 -15.31
C ARG A 532 28.41 -21.11 -14.54
N LEU A 533 27.90 -22.21 -15.08
CA LEU A 533 27.00 -23.14 -14.40
C LEU A 533 27.75 -24.46 -14.21
N GLU A 534 27.67 -25.02 -13.01
CA GLU A 534 28.24 -26.32 -12.67
C GLU A 534 27.20 -27.18 -11.97
N GLN A 535 26.78 -28.24 -12.66
CA GLN A 535 25.84 -29.24 -12.15
C GLN A 535 24.56 -28.58 -11.60
N VAL A 536 24.03 -27.61 -12.33
CA VAL A 536 22.85 -26.84 -11.92
C VAL A 536 21.60 -27.45 -12.54
N PRO A 537 20.67 -28.01 -11.74
CA PRO A 537 19.36 -28.39 -12.25
C PRO A 537 18.56 -27.13 -12.61
N ILE A 538 17.92 -27.14 -13.78
CA ILE A 538 17.04 -26.07 -14.22
C ILE A 538 15.63 -26.46 -13.83
N VAL A 539 15.07 -25.76 -12.84
CA VAL A 539 13.76 -26.09 -12.28
C VAL A 539 12.84 -24.88 -12.38
N ALA A 540 11.63 -25.07 -12.89
CA ALA A 540 10.56 -24.09 -12.85
C ALA A 540 9.96 -24.03 -11.44
N PRO A 541 10.15 -22.93 -10.69
CA PRO A 541 9.61 -22.84 -9.35
C PRO A 541 8.07 -22.78 -9.41
N SER A 542 7.43 -23.51 -8.52
CA SER A 542 6.00 -23.39 -8.25
C SER A 542 5.76 -22.53 -7.00
N LEU A 543 4.52 -22.12 -6.78
CA LEU A 543 4.17 -21.34 -5.60
C LEU A 543 4.28 -22.23 -4.35
N HIS A 544 5.00 -21.74 -3.34
CA HIS A 544 5.11 -22.41 -2.04
C HIS A 544 3.70 -22.75 -1.48
N PRO A 545 3.48 -23.97 -0.93
CA PRO A 545 4.49 -24.94 -0.50
C PRO A 545 4.93 -25.98 -1.54
N MET A 546 4.38 -25.95 -2.75
CA MET A 546 4.64 -27.00 -3.75
C MET A 546 6.11 -27.00 -4.21
N GLY A 547 6.62 -28.17 -4.57
CA GLY A 547 7.90 -28.34 -5.28
C GLY A 547 7.85 -27.84 -6.72
N GLY A 548 8.99 -27.38 -7.24
CA GLY A 548 9.13 -26.96 -8.65
C GLY A 548 9.25 -28.12 -9.63
N ASP A 549 8.94 -27.85 -10.90
CA ASP A 549 9.04 -28.83 -11.99
C ASP A 549 10.44 -28.81 -12.58
N GLU A 550 11.15 -29.94 -12.51
CA GLU A 550 12.48 -30.09 -13.11
C GLU A 550 12.38 -30.08 -14.64
N LEU A 551 13.15 -29.21 -15.28
CA LEU A 551 13.21 -29.08 -16.75
C LEU A 551 14.48 -29.71 -17.32
N ILE A 552 15.61 -29.57 -16.61
CA ILE A 552 16.92 -30.14 -16.99
C ILE A 552 17.61 -30.60 -15.70
N GLU A 553 18.07 -31.85 -15.66
CA GLU A 553 18.67 -32.49 -14.48
C GLU A 553 19.97 -31.80 -14.04
N SER A 554 20.88 -31.53 -14.97
CA SER A 554 22.21 -31.00 -14.61
C SER A 554 22.86 -30.28 -15.78
N LEU A 555 22.79 -28.94 -15.77
CA LEU A 555 23.40 -28.10 -16.80
C LEU A 555 24.78 -27.60 -16.35
N SER A 556 25.79 -27.77 -17.21
CA SER A 556 27.16 -27.29 -16.96
C SER A 556 27.76 -26.62 -18.19
N PHE A 557 28.14 -25.35 -18.09
CA PHE A 557 28.88 -24.64 -19.14
C PHE A 557 29.64 -23.45 -18.58
N ILE A 558 30.61 -22.94 -19.34
CA ILE A 558 31.39 -21.73 -19.01
C ILE A 558 31.46 -20.84 -20.24
N VAL A 559 31.20 -19.55 -20.05
CA VAL A 559 31.36 -18.49 -21.05
C VAL A 559 32.34 -17.46 -20.51
N HIS A 560 33.47 -17.29 -21.20
CA HIS A 560 34.45 -16.25 -20.88
C HIS A 560 34.18 -14.95 -21.67
N SER A 561 34.87 -13.88 -21.30
CA SER A 561 34.79 -12.60 -22.02
C SER A 561 35.21 -12.78 -23.48
N GLY A 562 34.37 -12.33 -24.41
CA GLY A 562 34.57 -12.48 -25.87
C GLY A 562 34.06 -13.80 -26.45
N ASP A 563 33.65 -14.77 -25.62
CA ASP A 563 33.00 -15.98 -26.08
C ASP A 563 31.50 -15.74 -26.22
N HIS A 564 31.01 -15.66 -27.46
CA HIS A 564 29.59 -15.45 -27.71
C HIS A 564 28.85 -16.79 -27.68
N LEU A 565 27.78 -16.92 -26.91
CA LEU A 565 27.01 -18.17 -26.75
C LEU A 565 25.60 -18.03 -27.33
N LEU A 566 25.24 -18.93 -28.25
CA LEU A 566 23.85 -19.12 -28.69
C LEU A 566 23.23 -20.27 -27.90
N ILE A 567 22.06 -20.06 -27.30
CA ILE A 567 21.25 -21.09 -26.64
C ILE A 567 20.07 -21.38 -27.56
N SER A 568 20.03 -22.60 -28.11
CA SER A 568 19.02 -23.07 -29.05
C SER A 568 18.30 -24.30 -28.50
N GLY A 569 17.11 -24.59 -29.04
CA GLY A 569 16.32 -25.75 -28.63
C GLY A 569 14.82 -25.56 -28.85
N PRO A 570 14.00 -26.62 -28.73
CA PRO A 570 12.56 -26.57 -28.90
C PRO A 570 11.85 -25.63 -27.91
N ASN A 571 10.62 -25.23 -28.21
CA ASN A 571 9.81 -24.42 -27.30
C ASN A 571 9.45 -25.23 -26.05
N GLY A 572 9.48 -24.61 -24.87
CA GLY A 572 9.11 -25.26 -23.61
C GLY A 572 10.23 -25.95 -22.84
N VAL A 573 11.41 -26.17 -23.43
CA VAL A 573 12.56 -26.88 -22.77
C VAL A 573 13.26 -26.10 -21.63
N GLY A 574 12.79 -24.90 -21.31
CA GLY A 574 13.39 -24.10 -20.22
C GLY A 574 14.53 -23.15 -20.62
N LYS A 575 14.70 -22.82 -21.91
CA LYS A 575 15.71 -21.82 -22.36
C LYS A 575 15.66 -20.52 -21.56
N SER A 576 14.46 -19.94 -21.40
CA SER A 576 14.24 -18.70 -20.65
C SER A 576 14.35 -18.86 -19.12
N ALA A 577 14.49 -20.08 -18.60
CA ALA A 577 14.76 -20.32 -17.17
C ALA A 577 16.23 -20.04 -16.82
N ILE A 578 17.17 -20.33 -17.72
CA ILE A 578 18.61 -20.09 -17.54
C ILE A 578 18.91 -18.63 -17.15
N PRO A 579 18.47 -17.60 -17.90
CA PRO A 579 18.74 -16.21 -17.53
C PRO A 579 18.05 -15.82 -16.22
N ARG A 580 16.92 -16.43 -15.85
CA ARG A 580 16.24 -16.17 -14.57
C ARG A 580 17.05 -16.69 -13.38
N ILE A 581 17.69 -17.85 -13.52
CA ILE A 581 18.59 -18.41 -12.51
C ILE A 581 19.87 -17.56 -12.41
N VAL A 582 20.49 -17.23 -13.56
CA VAL A 582 21.71 -16.40 -13.58
C VAL A 582 21.44 -14.99 -13.05
N ALA A 583 20.27 -14.40 -13.31
CA ALA A 583 19.88 -13.10 -12.76
C ALA A 583 19.53 -13.15 -11.25
N GLY A 584 19.42 -14.35 -10.65
CA GLY A 584 18.98 -14.53 -9.27
C GLY A 584 17.47 -14.28 -9.06
N LEU A 585 16.66 -14.34 -10.12
CA LEU A 585 15.21 -14.29 -10.04
C LEU A 585 14.64 -15.63 -9.56
N TRP A 586 15.22 -16.74 -10.03
CA TRP A 586 14.88 -18.10 -9.60
C TRP A 586 15.99 -18.63 -8.68
N PRO A 587 15.64 -19.43 -7.65
CA PRO A 587 16.63 -19.98 -6.73
C PRO A 587 17.53 -21.00 -7.41
N VAL A 588 18.77 -21.10 -6.92
CA VAL A 588 19.69 -22.18 -7.31
C VAL A 588 19.46 -23.35 -6.36
N TYR A 589 18.86 -24.44 -6.85
CA TYR A 589 18.52 -25.57 -6.00
C TYR A 589 19.71 -26.44 -5.63
N ARG A 590 20.60 -26.72 -6.60
CA ARG A 590 21.85 -27.48 -6.44
C ARG A 590 22.93 -26.88 -7.35
N GLY A 591 24.16 -27.33 -7.18
CA GLY A 591 25.29 -26.87 -7.99
C GLY A 591 25.75 -25.45 -7.69
N LEU A 592 26.51 -24.89 -8.62
CA LEU A 592 27.13 -23.56 -8.51
C LEU A 592 26.82 -22.71 -9.74
N VAL A 593 26.32 -21.50 -9.51
CA VAL A 593 26.16 -20.44 -10.51
C VAL A 593 27.18 -19.34 -10.23
N SER A 594 28.11 -19.11 -11.15
CA SER A 594 29.08 -18.04 -11.07
C SER A 594 28.78 -16.95 -12.10
N ARG A 595 28.73 -15.69 -11.67
CA ARG A 595 28.38 -14.54 -12.52
C ARG A 595 29.15 -13.27 -12.15
N PRO A 596 29.16 -12.22 -13.00
CA PRO A 596 29.75 -10.93 -12.67
C PRO A 596 29.06 -10.23 -11.48
N ARG A 597 29.75 -9.31 -10.79
CA ARG A 597 29.29 -8.73 -9.51
C ARG A 597 28.01 -7.87 -9.61
N GLY A 598 27.77 -7.20 -10.74
CA GLY A 598 26.72 -6.17 -10.82
C GLY A 598 26.10 -6.00 -12.19
N PHE A 599 25.14 -5.08 -12.27
CA PHE A 599 24.59 -4.53 -13.50
C PHE A 599 25.44 -3.31 -13.93
N GLY A 600 25.74 -3.14 -15.22
CA GLY A 600 26.48 -2.00 -15.77
C GLY A 600 27.78 -2.39 -16.51
N LEU A 601 28.69 -1.42 -16.70
CA LEU A 601 29.92 -1.51 -17.52
C LEU A 601 30.76 -2.77 -17.25
N ASP A 602 31.10 -3.07 -15.98
CA ASP A 602 31.86 -4.28 -15.59
C ASP A 602 30.95 -5.48 -15.24
N GLY A 603 29.69 -5.43 -15.68
CA GLY A 603 28.61 -6.27 -15.20
C GLY A 603 27.94 -7.13 -16.27
N ILE A 604 26.76 -7.61 -15.91
CA ILE A 604 25.86 -8.35 -16.79
C ILE A 604 24.53 -7.62 -16.92
N MET A 605 23.98 -7.57 -18.13
CA MET A 605 22.66 -7.02 -18.41
C MET A 605 21.74 -8.06 -19.03
N PHE A 606 20.45 -8.02 -18.70
CA PHE A 606 19.46 -8.96 -19.19
C PHE A 606 18.39 -8.22 -20.01
N LEU A 607 18.20 -8.65 -21.25
CA LEU A 607 17.16 -8.18 -22.16
C LEU A 607 16.07 -9.26 -22.23
N PRO A 608 14.91 -9.04 -21.60
CA PRO A 608 13.82 -10.01 -21.62
C PRO A 608 13.10 -10.04 -22.97
N GLN A 609 12.43 -11.17 -23.26
CA GLN A 609 11.58 -11.33 -24.46
C GLN A 609 10.54 -10.23 -24.64
N ARG A 610 9.95 -9.75 -23.54
CA ARG A 610 9.04 -8.59 -23.52
C ARG A 610 9.78 -7.39 -22.91
N PRO A 611 10.28 -6.44 -23.73
CA PRO A 611 11.03 -5.30 -23.22
C PRO A 611 10.20 -4.45 -22.26
N TYR A 612 10.78 -4.14 -21.10
CA TYR A 612 10.19 -3.18 -20.16
C TYR A 612 10.42 -1.74 -20.63
N LEU A 613 9.33 -0.97 -20.68
CA LEU A 613 9.34 0.46 -20.95
C LEU A 613 9.07 1.21 -19.65
N SER A 614 9.93 2.18 -19.35
CA SER A 614 9.86 2.92 -18.09
C SER A 614 8.72 3.93 -18.11
N VAL A 615 8.14 4.19 -16.94
CA VAL A 615 7.16 5.28 -16.78
C VAL A 615 7.93 6.60 -16.76
N GLY A 616 7.98 7.30 -17.89
CA GLY A 616 8.83 8.49 -18.00
C GLY A 616 8.92 9.10 -19.38
N THR A 617 10.00 9.83 -19.62
CA THR A 617 10.26 10.48 -20.90
C THR A 617 10.86 9.51 -21.93
N LEU A 618 11.04 9.96 -23.18
CA LEU A 618 11.76 9.17 -24.19
C LEU A 618 13.20 8.91 -23.75
N ARG A 619 13.85 9.91 -23.14
CA ARG A 619 15.18 9.77 -22.53
C ARG A 619 15.21 8.64 -21.50
N ASP A 620 14.22 8.60 -20.60
CA ASP A 620 14.13 7.58 -19.55
C ASP A 620 14.06 6.16 -20.15
N GLN A 621 13.57 5.98 -21.39
CA GLN A 621 13.56 4.67 -22.05
C GLN A 621 14.97 4.13 -22.35
N VAL A 622 15.87 5.01 -22.80
CA VAL A 622 17.25 4.67 -23.18
C VAL A 622 18.13 4.50 -21.96
N ILE A 623 18.02 5.42 -20.99
CA ILE A 623 18.98 5.46 -19.87
C ILE A 623 18.62 4.53 -18.70
N TYR A 624 17.38 4.00 -18.65
CA TYR A 624 16.94 3.13 -17.56
C TYR A 624 17.95 1.99 -17.31
N PRO A 625 18.36 1.70 -16.05
CA PRO A 625 17.80 2.18 -14.78
C PRO A 625 18.41 3.49 -14.24
N HIS A 626 19.28 4.17 -14.99
CA HIS A 626 19.81 5.48 -14.62
C HIS A 626 18.72 6.57 -14.70
N THR A 627 18.89 7.61 -13.89
CA THR A 627 18.13 8.85 -13.99
C THR A 627 18.88 9.88 -14.84
N GLU A 628 18.20 10.95 -15.25
CA GLU A 628 18.86 12.06 -15.96
C GLU A 628 20.04 12.67 -15.18
N VAL A 629 20.00 12.62 -13.83
CA VAL A 629 21.12 13.09 -13.00
C VAL A 629 22.31 12.17 -13.15
N ASP A 630 22.09 10.86 -13.05
CA ASP A 630 23.14 9.84 -13.18
C ASP A 630 23.80 9.91 -14.58
N MET A 631 22.99 10.07 -15.63
CA MET A 631 23.45 10.30 -17.01
C MET A 631 24.41 11.50 -17.09
N ARG A 632 24.04 12.63 -16.50
CA ARG A 632 24.86 13.84 -16.54
C ARG A 632 26.12 13.74 -15.69
N GLU A 633 26.05 13.04 -14.56
CA GLU A 633 27.22 12.75 -13.73
C GLU A 633 28.21 11.83 -14.45
N ALA A 634 27.72 10.90 -15.28
CA ALA A 634 28.54 10.10 -16.19
C ALA A 634 29.13 10.90 -17.37
N GLY A 635 28.76 12.18 -17.54
CA GLY A 635 29.23 13.02 -18.64
C GLY A 635 28.47 12.82 -19.96
N GLU A 636 27.40 12.03 -19.96
CA GLU A 636 26.62 11.73 -21.16
C GLU A 636 25.73 12.90 -21.59
N THR A 637 25.61 13.10 -22.91
CA THR A 637 24.85 14.21 -23.50
C THR A 637 23.73 13.71 -24.41
N ASP A 638 22.76 14.58 -24.69
CA ASP A 638 21.65 14.26 -25.62
C ASP A 638 22.16 13.90 -27.03
N ALA A 639 23.31 14.44 -27.44
CA ALA A 639 23.95 14.10 -28.70
C ALA A 639 24.52 12.68 -28.69
N ALA A 640 25.10 12.25 -27.56
CA ALA A 640 25.55 10.87 -27.38
C ALA A 640 24.35 9.89 -27.38
N LEU A 641 23.25 10.26 -26.71
CA LEU A 641 22.02 9.47 -26.76
C LEU A 641 21.42 9.39 -28.17
N GLN A 642 21.50 10.48 -28.94
CA GLN A 642 21.07 10.47 -30.34
C GLN A 642 21.90 9.48 -31.16
N LYS A 643 23.23 9.49 -31.02
CA LYS A 643 24.10 8.51 -31.68
C LYS A 643 23.73 7.07 -31.30
N ILE A 644 23.45 6.81 -30.02
CA ILE A 644 22.99 5.49 -29.55
C ILE A 644 21.67 5.08 -30.21
N LEU A 645 20.72 6.01 -30.36
CA LEU A 645 19.48 5.71 -31.09
C LEU A 645 19.73 5.51 -32.58
N ASP A 646 20.66 6.24 -33.20
CA ASP A 646 21.02 6.06 -34.60
C ASP A 646 21.62 4.66 -34.82
N ASP A 647 22.54 4.22 -33.95
CA ASP A 647 23.15 2.88 -33.96
C ASP A 647 22.13 1.76 -33.70
N ALA A 648 21.03 2.07 -33.00
CA ALA A 648 19.89 1.18 -32.79
C ALA A 648 18.80 1.33 -33.87
N HIS A 649 19.02 2.11 -34.93
CA HIS A 649 18.05 2.41 -35.98
C HIS A 649 16.71 2.99 -35.47
N LEU A 650 16.80 3.87 -34.48
CA LEU A 650 15.70 4.59 -33.82
C LEU A 650 15.92 6.11 -33.81
N GLY A 651 16.88 6.62 -34.57
CA GLY A 651 17.25 8.04 -34.63
C GLY A 651 16.11 9.01 -34.93
N TYR A 652 15.06 8.55 -35.62
CA TYR A 652 13.89 9.34 -35.98
C TYR A 652 12.90 9.56 -34.81
N LEU A 653 12.98 8.75 -33.74
CA LEU A 653 12.00 8.79 -32.64
C LEU A 653 11.92 10.14 -31.92
N PRO A 654 13.03 10.81 -31.56
CA PRO A 654 12.96 12.10 -30.88
C PRO A 654 12.23 13.16 -31.72
N GLN A 655 12.39 13.15 -33.04
CA GLN A 655 11.69 14.09 -33.93
C GLN A 655 10.21 13.73 -34.05
N ARG A 656 9.88 12.44 -34.20
CA ARG A 656 8.49 11.94 -34.32
C ARG A 656 7.65 12.20 -33.06
N GLU A 657 8.25 12.01 -31.88
CA GLU A 657 7.51 11.92 -30.62
C GLU A 657 7.47 13.23 -29.81
N GLY A 658 8.11 14.30 -30.27
CA GLY A 658 8.11 15.61 -29.62
C GLY A 658 9.32 15.88 -28.69
N GLY A 659 10.44 15.21 -28.94
CA GLY A 659 11.73 15.41 -28.27
C GLY A 659 12.01 14.47 -27.09
N TRP A 660 13.21 14.59 -26.52
CA TRP A 660 13.70 13.74 -25.42
C TRP A 660 12.89 13.79 -24.14
N ASP A 661 12.22 14.92 -23.89
CA ASP A 661 11.43 15.18 -22.68
C ASP A 661 9.93 14.86 -22.88
N ALA A 662 9.53 14.37 -24.06
CA ALA A 662 8.16 13.92 -24.32
C ALA A 662 7.77 12.79 -23.37
N ARG A 663 6.52 12.76 -22.90
CA ARG A 663 5.96 11.70 -22.05
C ARG A 663 4.70 11.15 -22.69
N LYS A 664 4.67 9.84 -22.90
CA LYS A 664 3.54 9.12 -23.48
C LYS A 664 3.42 7.74 -22.83
N GLU A 665 2.32 7.05 -23.10
CA GLU A 665 2.22 5.62 -22.78
C GLU A 665 3.01 4.84 -23.82
N TRP A 666 4.31 4.68 -23.59
CA TRP A 666 5.25 4.11 -24.56
C TRP A 666 4.89 2.68 -24.99
N LYS A 667 4.16 1.95 -24.13
CA LYS A 667 3.65 0.61 -24.44
C LYS A 667 2.75 0.63 -25.67
N ASP A 668 1.93 1.65 -25.84
CA ASP A 668 0.92 1.70 -26.91
C ASP A 668 1.45 2.47 -28.13
N VAL A 669 2.44 3.35 -27.94
CA VAL A 669 3.02 4.18 -29.00
C VAL A 669 4.09 3.45 -29.81
N LEU A 670 4.93 2.64 -29.18
CA LEU A 670 6.03 1.95 -29.86
C LEU A 670 5.57 0.61 -30.45
N SER A 671 5.96 0.35 -31.71
CA SER A 671 5.77 -0.96 -32.34
C SER A 671 6.63 -2.05 -31.69
N GLY A 672 6.30 -3.33 -31.93
CA GLY A 672 7.05 -4.46 -31.36
C GLY A 672 8.56 -4.44 -31.69
N GLY A 673 8.90 -4.17 -32.96
CA GLY A 673 10.30 -4.05 -33.38
C GLY A 673 11.00 -2.83 -32.77
N GLU A 674 10.31 -1.69 -32.64
CA GLU A 674 10.87 -0.50 -31.95
C GLU A 674 11.12 -0.76 -30.46
N LYS A 675 10.25 -1.50 -29.78
CA LYS A 675 10.43 -1.89 -28.38
C LYS A 675 11.68 -2.74 -28.17
N GLN A 676 11.92 -3.70 -29.08
CA GLN A 676 13.12 -4.54 -29.05
C GLN A 676 14.40 -3.73 -29.36
N ARG A 677 14.36 -2.88 -30.39
CA ARG A 677 15.48 -1.97 -30.70
C ARG A 677 15.75 -0.96 -29.58
N MET A 678 14.73 -0.53 -28.84
CA MET A 678 14.91 0.29 -27.64
C MET A 678 15.64 -0.48 -26.53
N GLY A 679 15.40 -1.79 -26.41
CA GLY A 679 16.19 -2.67 -25.56
C GLY A 679 17.67 -2.70 -25.96
N MET A 680 17.96 -2.74 -27.26
CA MET A 680 19.34 -2.65 -27.78
C MET A 680 19.97 -1.27 -27.56
N ALA A 681 19.22 -0.18 -27.78
CA ALA A 681 19.68 1.17 -27.45
C ALA A 681 20.06 1.29 -25.96
N ARG A 682 19.26 0.68 -25.07
CA ARG A 682 19.58 0.61 -23.64
C ARG A 682 20.84 -0.21 -23.37
N LEU A 683 21.05 -1.31 -24.10
CA LEU A 683 22.28 -2.10 -24.02
C LEU A 683 23.51 -1.27 -24.45
N PHE A 684 23.42 -0.54 -25.55
CA PHE A 684 24.48 0.33 -26.05
C PHE A 684 24.78 1.53 -25.16
N TYR A 685 23.81 2.00 -24.38
CA TYR A 685 24.05 3.06 -23.40
C TYR A 685 24.84 2.58 -22.18
N HIS A 686 24.57 1.35 -21.70
CA HIS A 686 25.23 0.83 -20.48
C HIS A 686 26.53 0.08 -20.76
N GLU A 687 26.75 -0.36 -22.01
CA GLU A 687 27.93 -1.10 -22.48
C GLU A 687 28.44 -2.17 -21.49
N PRO A 688 27.58 -3.11 -21.07
CA PRO A 688 27.98 -4.13 -20.10
C PRO A 688 28.94 -5.14 -20.72
N ARG A 689 29.84 -5.69 -19.92
CA ARG A 689 30.76 -6.76 -20.38
C ARG A 689 30.03 -8.01 -20.88
N TYR A 690 28.88 -8.34 -20.29
CA TYR A 690 28.04 -9.47 -20.70
C TYR A 690 26.58 -9.04 -20.90
N ALA A 691 25.93 -9.58 -21.93
CA ALA A 691 24.51 -9.38 -22.19
C ALA A 691 23.79 -10.69 -22.44
N PHE A 692 22.76 -10.98 -21.64
CA PHE A 692 21.79 -12.03 -21.92
C PHE A 692 20.63 -11.47 -22.74
N MET A 693 20.34 -12.07 -23.89
CA MET A 693 19.26 -11.65 -24.78
C MET A 693 18.27 -12.79 -24.96
N ASP A 694 17.09 -12.69 -24.37
CA ASP A 694 16.02 -13.68 -24.51
C ASP A 694 15.10 -13.30 -25.66
N GLU A 695 15.28 -13.89 -26.84
CA GLU A 695 14.55 -13.55 -28.08
C GLU A 695 14.51 -12.04 -28.39
N GLY A 696 15.59 -11.33 -28.03
CA GLY A 696 15.63 -9.87 -28.02
C GLY A 696 15.47 -9.17 -29.38
N THR A 697 15.55 -9.91 -30.48
CA THR A 697 15.47 -9.41 -31.87
C THR A 697 14.43 -10.14 -32.73
N SER A 698 13.52 -10.92 -32.12
CA SER A 698 12.54 -11.74 -32.85
C SER A 698 11.54 -10.96 -33.71
N ALA A 699 11.27 -9.69 -33.37
CA ALA A 699 10.39 -8.78 -34.09
C ALA A 699 11.18 -7.75 -34.95
N VAL A 700 12.50 -7.95 -35.11
CA VAL A 700 13.39 -7.11 -35.92
C VAL A 700 13.72 -7.83 -37.23
N SER A 701 13.76 -7.07 -38.32
CA SER A 701 14.14 -7.58 -39.64
C SER A 701 15.59 -8.08 -39.65
N SER A 702 15.91 -9.08 -40.49
CA SER A 702 17.21 -9.77 -40.46
C SER A 702 18.40 -8.88 -40.86
N ASP A 703 18.17 -7.87 -41.68
CA ASP A 703 19.15 -6.86 -42.08
C ASP A 703 19.59 -6.00 -40.89
N VAL A 704 18.61 -5.47 -40.13
CA VAL A 704 18.87 -4.65 -38.94
C VAL A 704 19.37 -5.52 -37.78
N GLU A 705 18.86 -6.75 -37.63
CA GLU A 705 19.33 -7.69 -36.62
C GLU A 705 20.84 -7.90 -36.72
N GLY A 706 21.37 -8.14 -37.92
CA GLY A 706 22.81 -8.33 -38.09
C GLY A 706 23.64 -7.14 -37.61
N LEU A 707 23.26 -5.93 -38.01
CA LEU A 707 23.93 -4.69 -37.62
C LEU A 707 23.92 -4.46 -36.10
N LEU A 708 22.82 -4.81 -35.43
CA LEU A 708 22.71 -4.66 -33.98
C LEU A 708 23.67 -5.60 -33.22
N TYR A 709 23.86 -6.82 -33.72
CA TYR A 709 24.82 -7.77 -33.13
C TYR A 709 26.26 -7.31 -33.39
N ASP A 710 26.58 -6.89 -34.61
CA ASP A 710 27.91 -6.40 -34.95
C ASP A 710 28.29 -5.17 -34.12
N ASN A 711 27.40 -4.18 -34.00
CA ASN A 711 27.59 -3.00 -33.15
C ASN A 711 27.81 -3.37 -31.66
N ALA A 712 27.10 -4.39 -31.15
CA ALA A 712 27.30 -4.84 -29.77
C ALA A 712 28.70 -5.46 -29.58
N LYS A 713 29.16 -6.27 -30.55
CA LYS A 713 30.47 -6.93 -30.51
C LYS A 713 31.62 -5.93 -30.65
N GLU A 714 31.47 -4.92 -31.51
CA GLU A 714 32.47 -3.83 -31.66
C GLU A 714 32.66 -3.03 -30.37
N ARG A 715 31.60 -2.91 -29.56
CA ARG A 715 31.65 -2.30 -28.22
C ARG A 715 32.22 -3.23 -27.14
N GLY A 716 32.65 -4.44 -27.50
CA GLY A 716 33.24 -5.42 -26.57
C GLY A 716 32.24 -6.18 -25.71
N ILE A 717 30.95 -6.15 -26.06
CA ILE A 717 29.88 -6.82 -25.29
C ILE A 717 29.89 -8.31 -25.63
N THR A 718 30.03 -9.17 -24.62
CA THR A 718 29.91 -10.62 -24.77
C THR A 718 28.42 -11.00 -24.80
N LEU A 719 27.98 -11.61 -25.90
CA LEU A 719 26.57 -11.89 -26.16
C LEU A 719 26.22 -13.33 -25.80
N ILE A 720 25.20 -13.51 -24.95
CA ILE A 720 24.57 -14.79 -24.64
C ILE A 720 23.11 -14.70 -25.09
N THR A 721 22.83 -15.25 -26.25
CA THR A 721 21.52 -15.10 -26.90
C THR A 721 20.73 -16.39 -26.85
N ILE A 722 19.46 -16.30 -26.45
CA ILE A 722 18.47 -17.36 -26.61
C ILE A 722 17.67 -17.05 -27.87
N SER A 723 17.71 -17.97 -28.83
CA SER A 723 16.94 -17.83 -30.07
C SER A 723 16.75 -19.17 -30.76
N THR A 724 15.66 -19.29 -31.51
CA THR A 724 15.40 -20.40 -32.43
C THR A 724 15.94 -20.13 -33.83
N ARG A 725 16.43 -18.92 -34.11
CA ARG A 725 16.91 -18.51 -35.43
C ARG A 725 18.33 -19.02 -35.69
N ALA A 726 18.47 -19.97 -36.61
CA ALA A 726 19.77 -20.48 -37.04
C ALA A 726 20.68 -19.40 -37.66
N SER A 727 20.11 -18.34 -38.23
CA SER A 727 20.85 -17.21 -38.82
C SER A 727 21.75 -16.47 -37.82
N LEU A 728 21.51 -16.61 -36.51
CA LEU A 728 22.32 -15.98 -35.47
C LEU A 728 23.61 -16.76 -35.16
N LYS A 729 23.74 -18.01 -35.62
CA LYS A 729 24.97 -18.81 -35.41
C LYS A 729 26.23 -18.09 -35.88
N LYS A 730 26.17 -17.32 -36.97
CA LYS A 730 27.31 -16.54 -37.51
C LYS A 730 27.89 -15.51 -36.53
N TYR A 731 27.09 -15.07 -35.55
CA TYR A 731 27.51 -14.08 -34.56
C TYR A 731 28.05 -14.70 -33.27
N HIS A 732 27.94 -16.02 -33.11
CA HIS A 732 28.28 -16.72 -31.87
C HIS A 732 29.48 -17.66 -32.05
N THR A 733 30.22 -17.90 -30.97
CA THR A 733 31.37 -18.81 -30.91
C THR A 733 30.94 -20.21 -30.50
N TYR A 734 29.97 -20.31 -29.59
CA TYR A 734 29.47 -21.56 -29.04
C TYR A 734 27.96 -21.67 -29.27
N ASN A 735 27.47 -22.90 -29.41
CA ASN A 735 26.06 -23.24 -29.44
C ASN A 735 25.76 -24.25 -28.33
N LEU A 736 24.83 -23.90 -27.44
CA LEU A 736 24.24 -24.78 -26.45
C LEU A 736 22.87 -25.21 -26.96
N THR A 737 22.74 -26.46 -27.38
CA THR A 737 21.48 -27.04 -27.85
C THR A 737 20.82 -27.77 -26.68
N LEU A 738 19.64 -27.33 -26.29
CA LEU A 738 18.81 -27.96 -25.25
C LEU A 738 17.71 -28.81 -25.90
N GLY A 739 17.27 -29.87 -25.24
CA GLY A 739 16.10 -30.64 -25.68
C GLY A 739 16.40 -31.78 -26.64
N LEU A 740 17.59 -32.37 -26.54
CA LEU A 740 17.99 -33.54 -27.30
C LEU A 740 17.48 -34.83 -26.61
N GLY A 741 17.34 -35.92 -27.37
CA GLY A 741 16.84 -37.21 -26.87
C GLY A 741 15.32 -37.38 -26.96
N ALA A 742 14.82 -38.58 -26.64
CA ALA A 742 13.40 -38.92 -26.78
C ALA A 742 12.48 -38.18 -25.80
N GLU A 743 13.01 -37.80 -24.63
CA GLU A 743 12.29 -37.07 -23.58
C GLU A 743 12.72 -35.60 -23.45
N GLY A 744 13.69 -35.15 -24.27
CA GLY A 744 14.16 -33.76 -24.28
C GLY A 744 15.07 -33.35 -23.12
N GLU A 745 15.66 -34.31 -22.41
CA GLU A 745 16.48 -34.06 -21.21
C GLU A 745 17.96 -33.80 -21.51
N VAL A 746 18.43 -34.17 -22.71
CA VAL A 746 19.84 -34.08 -23.08
C VAL A 746 20.17 -32.69 -23.62
N TRP A 747 21.36 -32.20 -23.28
CA TRP A 747 21.91 -30.95 -23.82
C TRP A 747 23.31 -31.19 -24.38
N GLU A 748 23.69 -30.38 -25.37
CA GLU A 748 25.00 -30.45 -26.02
C GLU A 748 25.60 -29.05 -26.14
N PHE A 749 26.89 -28.91 -25.77
CA PHE A 749 27.63 -27.66 -25.84
C PHE A 749 28.77 -27.81 -26.85
N GLU A 750 28.65 -27.13 -27.99
CA GLU A 750 29.61 -27.24 -29.10
C GLU A 750 30.18 -25.89 -29.49
N ARG A 751 31.39 -25.89 -30.03
CA ARG A 751 31.98 -24.72 -30.70
C ARG A 751 31.51 -24.68 -32.15
N ILE A 752 30.93 -23.56 -32.55
CA ILE A 752 30.39 -23.34 -33.89
C ILE A 752 31.54 -23.38 -34.90
N GLY A 753 31.36 -24.13 -36.00
CA GLY A 753 32.34 -24.24 -37.08
C GLY A 753 33.39 -25.35 -36.93
N THR A 754 33.15 -26.34 -36.06
CA THR A 754 33.98 -27.56 -35.97
C THR A 754 33.63 -28.59 -37.07
N GLU A 755 34.55 -29.49 -37.43
CA GLU A 755 34.35 -30.50 -38.49
C GLU A 755 33.11 -31.39 -38.26
N LYS A 756 32.75 -31.65 -37.00
CA LYS A 756 31.54 -32.38 -36.61
C LYS A 756 30.25 -31.69 -37.10
N GLU A 757 30.15 -30.37 -36.93
CA GLU A 757 28.98 -29.60 -37.37
C GLU A 757 28.91 -29.54 -38.90
N LYS A 758 30.07 -29.40 -39.56
CA LYS A 758 30.14 -29.46 -41.03
C LYS A 758 29.65 -30.81 -41.57
N LEU A 759 30.05 -31.92 -40.95
CA LEU A 759 29.55 -33.27 -41.25
C LEU A 759 28.04 -33.43 -40.99
N GLY A 760 27.52 -32.80 -39.92
CA GLY A 760 26.10 -32.77 -39.61
C GLY A 760 25.27 -32.00 -40.65
N VAL A 761 25.73 -30.79 -41.01
CA VAL A 761 25.11 -29.96 -42.06
C VAL A 761 25.22 -30.63 -43.44
N GLU A 762 26.33 -31.32 -43.73
CA GLU A 762 26.47 -32.11 -44.97
C GLU A 762 25.49 -33.28 -45.01
N LYS A 763 25.24 -33.96 -43.88
CA LYS A 763 24.19 -34.98 -43.77
C LYS A 763 22.79 -34.39 -43.96
N GLU A 764 22.49 -33.26 -43.32
CA GLU A 764 21.21 -32.57 -43.47
C GLU A 764 21.00 -32.09 -44.92
N LEU A 765 22.04 -31.57 -45.56
CA LEU A 765 22.03 -31.17 -46.97
C LEU A 765 21.78 -32.37 -47.89
N GLN A 766 22.39 -33.54 -47.59
CA GLN A 766 22.11 -34.78 -48.32
C GLN A 766 20.67 -35.26 -48.11
N GLU A 767 20.13 -35.14 -46.90
CA GLU A 767 18.74 -35.50 -46.62
C GLU A 767 17.74 -34.56 -47.33
N LEU A 768 18.01 -33.25 -47.31
CA LEU A 768 17.23 -32.25 -48.05
C LEU A 768 17.31 -32.48 -49.55
N ARG A 769 18.47 -32.84 -50.10
CA ARG A 769 18.60 -33.24 -51.52
C ARG A 769 17.75 -34.46 -51.84
N LYS A 770 17.81 -35.51 -51.01
CA LYS A 770 16.92 -36.69 -51.15
C LYS A 770 15.44 -36.34 -51.08
N ARG A 771 15.05 -35.36 -50.27
CA ARG A 771 13.66 -34.86 -50.22
C ARG A 771 13.31 -34.04 -51.46
N LEU A 772 14.26 -33.25 -51.99
CA LEU A 772 14.09 -32.48 -53.22
C LEU A 772 13.90 -33.39 -54.44
N ASP A 773 14.63 -34.51 -54.51
CA ASP A 773 14.49 -35.49 -55.59
C ASP A 773 13.07 -36.10 -55.64
N LYS A 774 12.36 -36.13 -54.51
CA LYS A 774 10.95 -36.59 -54.43
C LYS A 774 9.93 -35.51 -54.77
N VAL A 775 10.34 -34.26 -54.97
CA VAL A 775 9.40 -33.16 -55.26
C VAL A 775 8.74 -33.34 -56.61
N ASP A 776 9.44 -33.90 -57.60
CA ASP A 776 8.86 -34.12 -58.93
C ASP A 776 7.84 -35.27 -58.91
N GLU A 777 8.06 -36.32 -58.11
CA GLU A 777 7.05 -37.36 -57.84
C GLU A 777 5.81 -36.77 -57.13
N TRP A 778 6.01 -35.89 -56.14
CA TRP A 778 4.91 -35.24 -55.44
C TRP A 778 4.15 -34.24 -56.31
N LYS A 779 4.81 -33.56 -57.26
CA LYS A 779 4.14 -32.72 -58.26
C LYS A 779 3.27 -33.57 -59.19
N GLN A 780 3.79 -34.68 -59.71
CA GLN A 780 2.98 -35.62 -60.51
C GLN A 780 1.79 -36.13 -59.71
N ARG A 781 1.98 -36.51 -58.45
CA ARG A 781 0.89 -36.97 -57.58
C ARG A 781 -0.13 -35.86 -57.31
N ARG A 782 0.30 -34.61 -57.16
CA ARG A 782 -0.62 -33.47 -57.04
C ARG A 782 -1.46 -33.28 -58.30
N GLU A 783 -0.85 -33.43 -59.46
CA GLU A 783 -1.50 -33.28 -60.76
C GLU A 783 -2.50 -34.42 -61.03
N GLU A 784 -2.17 -35.66 -60.61
CA GLU A 784 -3.11 -36.77 -60.56
C GLU A 784 -4.28 -36.49 -59.62
N ILE A 785 -4.01 -35.97 -58.41
CA ILE A 785 -5.06 -35.60 -57.44
C ILE A 785 -5.94 -34.46 -58.00
N ASP A 786 -5.37 -33.44 -58.63
CA ASP A 786 -6.14 -32.36 -59.26
C ASP A 786 -7.03 -32.91 -60.39
N GLN A 787 -6.54 -33.89 -61.16
CA GLN A 787 -7.34 -34.58 -62.18
C GLN A 787 -8.43 -35.48 -61.56
N GLU A 788 -8.15 -36.16 -60.45
CA GLU A 788 -9.15 -36.93 -59.69
C GLU A 788 -10.22 -35.99 -59.11
N LEU A 789 -9.83 -34.86 -58.51
CA LEU A 789 -10.74 -33.84 -57.97
C LEU A 789 -11.59 -33.21 -59.09
N GLN A 790 -11.00 -32.92 -60.25
CA GLN A 790 -11.76 -32.45 -61.42
C GLN A 790 -12.76 -33.50 -61.92
N LYS A 791 -12.43 -34.80 -61.89
CA LYS A 791 -13.37 -35.87 -62.24
C LYS A 791 -14.49 -36.05 -61.22
N VAL A 792 -14.20 -35.83 -59.94
CA VAL A 792 -15.18 -35.93 -58.85
C VAL A 792 -16.10 -34.70 -58.79
N TRP A 793 -15.60 -33.50 -59.13
CA TRP A 793 -16.36 -32.24 -59.06
C TRP A 793 -16.93 -31.73 -60.40
N ALA A 794 -16.60 -32.32 -61.56
CA ALA A 794 -17.19 -31.90 -62.84
C ALA A 794 -18.63 -32.41 -63.09
N ASN A 795 -19.23 -33.17 -62.16
CA ASN A 795 -20.61 -33.65 -62.28
C ASN A 795 -21.47 -33.31 -61.04
N SER A 796 -21.60 -32.03 -60.71
CA SER A 796 -22.82 -31.48 -60.10
C SER A 796 -22.78 -29.95 -60.22
N GLY A 797 -23.72 -29.40 -60.99
CA GLY A 797 -23.98 -27.97 -60.99
C GLY A 797 -24.37 -27.46 -59.61
N GLU A 798 -24.23 -26.14 -59.46
CA GLU A 798 -24.92 -25.27 -58.51
C GLU A 798 -25.83 -26.00 -57.50
N VAL A 799 -25.28 -26.31 -56.33
CA VAL A 799 -26.12 -26.57 -55.17
C VAL A 799 -26.63 -25.22 -54.70
N ALA A 800 -27.91 -24.95 -54.94
CA ALA A 800 -28.65 -23.81 -54.40
C ALA A 800 -28.43 -23.70 -52.87
N PRO A 801 -28.41 -22.48 -52.30
CA PRO A 801 -28.21 -22.28 -50.88
C PRO A 801 -29.32 -22.97 -50.06
N PRO A 802 -29.01 -23.50 -48.86
CA PRO A 802 -30.00 -24.14 -48.00
C PRO A 802 -31.12 -23.15 -47.59
N PRO A 803 -32.39 -23.58 -47.51
CA PRO A 803 -33.55 -22.70 -47.37
C PRO A 803 -33.78 -22.27 -45.92
N TYR A 804 -32.85 -21.52 -45.31
CA TYR A 804 -33.03 -20.95 -43.96
C TYR A 804 -32.42 -19.55 -43.75
N GLN A 805 -32.09 -18.78 -44.79
CA GLN A 805 -31.48 -17.44 -44.61
C GLN A 805 -32.06 -16.31 -45.48
N GLU A 806 -33.37 -16.33 -45.73
CA GLU A 806 -34.07 -15.14 -46.26
C GLU A 806 -35.46 -14.96 -45.63
N GLU A 807 -35.56 -14.86 -44.30
CA GLU A 807 -36.60 -14.03 -43.68
C GLU A 807 -35.99 -13.26 -42.50
N GLU A 808 -36.41 -11.99 -42.38
CA GLU A 808 -36.05 -10.98 -41.38
C GLU A 808 -34.84 -10.06 -41.66
N HIS A 809 -34.95 -9.25 -42.73
CA HIS A 809 -34.76 -7.80 -42.59
C HIS A 809 -35.52 -7.01 -43.68
N SER A 810 -36.85 -6.94 -43.54
CA SER A 810 -37.64 -5.83 -44.11
C SER A 810 -38.89 -5.59 -43.27
N GLY A 811 -38.67 -5.08 -42.05
CA GLY A 811 -39.72 -4.69 -41.13
C GLY A 811 -39.35 -3.41 -40.40
N SER A 812 -39.20 -2.30 -41.13
CA SER A 812 -39.39 -0.93 -40.63
C SER A 812 -38.98 0.08 -41.71
N GLU A 813 -39.87 0.34 -42.67
CA GLU A 813 -40.01 1.67 -43.25
C GLU A 813 -41.43 1.83 -43.82
N ALA A 814 -42.21 2.70 -43.17
CA ALA A 814 -43.37 3.46 -43.68
C ALA A 814 -44.59 2.62 -44.20
N LEU A 815 -45.71 2.47 -43.49
CA LEU A 815 -46.70 3.49 -43.08
C LEU A 815 -46.71 4.75 -43.97
N VAL A 816 -47.92 5.11 -44.44
CA VAL A 816 -48.28 6.20 -45.40
C VAL A 816 -48.20 5.69 -46.85
N GLU A 817 -49.27 5.45 -47.63
CA GLU A 817 -50.51 6.20 -47.79
C GLU A 817 -51.59 5.37 -48.52
N VAL A 818 -52.70 5.14 -47.83
CA VAL A 818 -54.10 5.26 -48.28
C VAL A 818 -54.56 4.56 -49.58
N ALA A 819 -55.17 3.38 -49.40
CA ALA A 819 -56.39 3.02 -50.11
C ALA A 819 -57.59 3.58 -49.33
N ALA A 820 -58.36 4.45 -49.99
CA ALA A 820 -59.68 4.87 -49.57
C ALA A 820 -60.71 3.79 -49.94
N ASN A 821 -61.30 3.16 -48.92
CA ASN A 821 -62.75 2.94 -48.79
C ASN A 821 -63.07 2.36 -47.41
#